data_AF-A0A4U7MWT1-F1
#
_entry.id   AF-A0A4U7MWT1-F1
#
_cell.length_a   1.000
_cell.length_b   1.000
_cell.length_c   1.000
_cell.angle_alpha   90.00
_cell.angle_beta   90.00
_cell.angle_gamma   90.00
#
_symmetry.space_group_name_H-M   'P 1'
#
loop_
_entity.id
_entity.type
_entity.pdbx_description
1 polymer ?
#
loop_
_entity_poly.entity_id
_entity_poly.type
_entity_poly.pdbx_seq_one_letter_code
_entity_poly.pdbx_strand_id
1 'polypeptide(L)'
;MKFTRDTTQNDNIVAIWIDDMIDIFTWRKSFGLEIQTPNLDRFMAEGTRFANAYATVPLCAPCRAELATGISPFRTGLVDLNRFWRDVLPPTAGWQFDLRRAGFRTFTTGKVDSNYKPMPQAYKRILFHEEPEAKDAGKRDGVKAYLDKGPGISGVNHPNDDGSQDRKFYDWRVAQNAIDHLGTADPNKRHLIQLGFKHPHYNLQCPDRFYSQYEPAEIVWPQSAAPEDFFGPQSGMAVYEAAYITNGPWTPEKAGDLAWRQVVRAYFAAISHVDHEIGRFMDALRDSPLGENTTVLLLSDNGFNLGTHDSFHKMSQWDSAAHVPLGMWNAKMEGGKVIDLPVSLHNIPKTILDLAGLPYRPDWTSGQSMLPLVDASFGTYDASKSPVTSVFGTLSVRSARPDLNQYRYFRYPNGEEHVYDLVNDPGETENLCETAPIQELRQELVENALELGLDLRGYENPERGVNAMMSLDGSVVMAGGNADNDYWAYGSDAEKIVEDADGGNDTLWYMAGPDDYVLHMPAHVENIRIATVVARNESDGKTGKEIAVVAHPDTPINFETSERVVVHVTGSRGDDVMIGPKYGGAEFHGGAGNDLLVAKSGRKKDRHQFFGGSGNDTLIGGNGRDYLDGGTGNDVIRGGHGQSTIHGGAGNDEIHDGEGGSEIFTGPGRNTVHSEGGDDVIHIGNGHNQIRAGDGHVKMIVEYGGITEIQDWRPDYRLDLSSWPNSPELHMHSDREVMLKLGLSTIVLKGAVKGLALDEILV
;
A
#
# COMPACT_ATOMS: atom_id res chain seq x y z
N MET A 1 -32.41 26.10 -15.35
CA MET A 1 -31.76 27.13 -14.48
C MET A 1 -30.28 27.05 -14.74
N LYS A 2 -29.51 28.14 -14.58
CA LYS A 2 -28.04 28.10 -14.73
C LYS A 2 -27.40 27.43 -13.51
N PHE A 3 -26.33 26.67 -13.70
CA PHE A 3 -25.50 26.15 -12.61
C PHE A 3 -24.80 27.29 -11.86
N THR A 4 -25.30 27.62 -10.66
CA THR A 4 -24.77 28.69 -9.80
C THR A 4 -24.90 28.28 -8.34
N ARG A 5 -24.16 28.95 -7.43
CA ARG A 5 -24.21 28.67 -5.99
C ARG A 5 -25.64 28.59 -5.43
N ASP A 6 -26.49 29.54 -5.81
CA ASP A 6 -27.87 29.62 -5.30
C ASP A 6 -28.78 28.49 -5.83
N THR A 7 -28.56 28.05 -7.07
CA THR A 7 -29.41 27.04 -7.73
C THR A 7 -28.99 25.61 -7.39
N THR A 8 -27.79 25.42 -6.82
CA THR A 8 -27.23 24.10 -6.48
C THR A 8 -27.06 23.85 -4.98
N GLN A 9 -27.28 24.85 -4.12
CA GLN A 9 -27.05 24.72 -2.66
C GLN A 9 -27.80 23.55 -1.99
N ASN A 10 -28.91 23.11 -2.58
CA ASN A 10 -29.75 22.03 -2.08
C ASN A 10 -29.66 20.76 -2.93
N ASP A 11 -28.76 20.70 -3.90
CA ASP A 11 -28.63 19.56 -4.80
C ASP A 11 -28.07 18.34 -4.07
N ASN A 12 -28.34 17.17 -4.65
CA ASN A 12 -27.69 15.92 -4.34
C ASN A 12 -26.26 15.92 -4.90
N ILE A 13 -25.42 15.04 -4.36
CA ILE A 13 -24.04 14.89 -4.78
C ILE A 13 -23.80 13.43 -5.15
N VAL A 14 -23.28 13.20 -6.35
CA VAL A 14 -22.76 11.91 -6.78
C VAL A 14 -21.25 12.02 -6.95
N ALA A 15 -20.50 11.04 -6.45
CA ALA A 15 -19.07 10.92 -6.71
C ALA A 15 -18.77 9.55 -7.32
N ILE A 16 -18.31 9.55 -8.57
CA ILE A 16 -17.87 8.37 -9.32
C ILE A 16 -16.36 8.28 -9.24
N TRP A 17 -15.87 7.14 -8.75
CA TRP A 17 -14.47 6.82 -8.54
C TRP A 17 -14.10 5.68 -9.46
N ILE A 18 -13.05 5.88 -10.25
CA ILE A 18 -12.51 4.87 -11.16
C ILE A 18 -11.11 4.52 -10.66
N ASP A 19 -10.73 3.25 -10.78
CA ASP A 19 -9.44 2.74 -10.28
C ASP A 19 -8.47 2.55 -11.44
N ASP A 20 -7.33 3.24 -11.39
CA ASP A 20 -6.21 3.10 -12.34
C ASP A 20 -6.55 3.53 -13.78
N MET A 21 -7.49 4.45 -14.01
CA MET A 21 -7.81 4.97 -15.34
C MET A 21 -6.89 6.13 -15.74
N ILE A 22 -6.05 5.90 -16.74
CA ILE A 22 -5.26 6.93 -17.43
C ILE A 22 -6.15 8.07 -17.95
N ASP A 23 -5.64 9.30 -18.09
CA ASP A 23 -6.39 10.35 -18.78
C ASP A 23 -6.67 9.96 -20.24
N ILE A 24 -7.89 9.51 -20.48
CA ILE A 24 -8.32 9.05 -21.79
C ILE A 24 -8.33 10.19 -22.81
N PHE A 25 -8.40 11.45 -22.43
CA PHE A 25 -8.42 12.54 -23.40
C PHE A 25 -7.04 12.84 -23.99
N THR A 26 -5.99 12.72 -23.18
CA THR A 26 -4.59 12.78 -23.60
C THR A 26 -4.18 11.51 -24.34
N TRP A 27 -4.50 10.33 -23.80
CA TRP A 27 -3.83 9.09 -24.22
C TRP A 27 -4.64 8.20 -25.18
N ARG A 28 -5.95 8.43 -25.37
CA ARG A 28 -6.81 7.46 -26.08
C ARG A 28 -6.44 7.20 -27.53
N LYS A 29 -5.66 8.06 -28.19
CA LYS A 29 -5.26 7.90 -29.61
C LYS A 29 -3.78 7.52 -29.77
N SER A 30 -3.05 7.42 -28.67
CA SER A 30 -1.59 7.27 -28.71
C SER A 30 -1.16 5.88 -29.20
N PHE A 31 -2.01 4.86 -29.06
CA PHE A 31 -1.65 3.46 -29.30
C PHE A 31 -2.16 2.91 -30.65
N GLY A 32 -2.39 3.77 -31.65
CA GLY A 32 -2.86 3.39 -33.00
C GLY A 32 -4.36 3.14 -33.13
N LEU A 33 -5.05 2.87 -32.01
CA LEU A 33 -6.50 2.79 -31.92
C LEU A 33 -7.04 3.84 -30.95
N GLU A 34 -8.32 4.17 -31.10
CA GLU A 34 -9.05 5.06 -30.20
C GLU A 34 -9.80 4.26 -29.12
N ILE A 35 -9.53 4.55 -27.84
CA ILE A 35 -10.33 4.00 -26.72
C ILE A 35 -11.79 4.50 -26.85
N GLN A 36 -12.74 3.56 -26.87
CA GLN A 36 -14.15 3.83 -27.05
C GLN A 36 -14.82 4.20 -25.72
N THR A 37 -15.17 5.49 -25.55
CA THR A 37 -15.78 6.02 -24.32
C THR A 37 -16.95 7.00 -24.59
N PRO A 38 -17.98 6.58 -25.36
CA PRO A 38 -19.05 7.49 -25.78
C PRO A 38 -19.85 8.09 -24.61
N ASN A 39 -19.95 7.42 -23.46
CA ASN A 39 -20.70 7.94 -22.31
C ASN A 39 -19.91 9.00 -21.54
N LEU A 40 -18.60 8.81 -21.37
CA LEU A 40 -17.70 9.81 -20.82
C LEU A 40 -17.59 11.02 -21.76
N ASP A 41 -17.54 10.80 -23.08
CA ASP A 41 -17.59 11.90 -24.06
C ASP A 41 -18.88 12.72 -23.89
N ARG A 42 -20.04 12.06 -23.77
CA ARG A 42 -21.32 12.73 -23.50
C ARG A 42 -21.31 13.48 -22.17
N PHE A 43 -20.79 12.85 -21.10
CA PHE A 43 -20.68 13.48 -19.79
C PHE A 43 -19.86 14.78 -19.84
N MET A 44 -18.70 14.75 -20.51
CA MET A 44 -17.82 15.92 -20.63
C MET A 44 -18.36 16.97 -21.60
N ALA A 45 -19.11 16.57 -22.63
CA ALA A 45 -19.74 17.48 -23.59
C ALA A 45 -20.94 18.24 -23.02
N GLU A 46 -21.56 17.71 -21.96
CA GLU A 46 -22.67 18.36 -21.24
C GLU A 46 -22.19 19.10 -19.97
N GLY A 47 -21.01 18.73 -19.45
CA GLY A 47 -20.48 19.21 -18.17
C GLY A 47 -19.23 20.07 -18.29
N THR A 48 -18.43 20.11 -17.22
CA THR A 48 -17.11 20.71 -17.19
C THR A 48 -16.03 19.63 -17.11
N ARG A 49 -15.10 19.62 -18.06
CA ARG A 49 -13.89 18.80 -18.04
C ARG A 49 -12.72 19.61 -17.51
N PHE A 50 -11.97 19.06 -16.56
CA PHE A 50 -10.71 19.62 -16.10
C PHE A 50 -9.59 18.91 -16.85
N ALA A 51 -8.98 19.58 -17.82
CA ALA A 51 -8.10 18.94 -18.79
C ALA A 51 -6.75 18.50 -18.19
N ASN A 52 -6.32 19.13 -17.09
CA ASN A 52 -5.02 18.93 -16.46
C ASN A 52 -5.19 18.63 -14.96
N ALA A 53 -5.82 17.50 -14.63
CA ALA A 53 -6.08 17.11 -13.24
C ALA A 53 -5.07 16.06 -12.74
N TYR A 54 -4.42 16.31 -11.61
CA TYR A 54 -3.33 15.48 -11.12
C TYR A 54 -3.61 14.89 -9.74
N ALA A 55 -3.28 13.62 -9.57
CA ALA A 55 -3.26 12.96 -8.27
C ALA A 55 -2.05 13.44 -7.43
N THR A 56 -2.28 13.73 -6.15
CA THR A 56 -1.19 14.09 -5.22
C THR A 56 -0.26 12.91 -4.97
N VAL A 57 -0.80 11.69 -4.89
CA VAL A 57 0.00 10.45 -4.76
C VAL A 57 -0.61 9.41 -5.71
N PRO A 58 -0.01 9.08 -6.86
CA PRO A 58 -0.56 8.15 -7.85
C PRO A 58 -0.52 6.67 -7.41
N LEU A 59 -1.13 6.40 -6.26
CA LEU A 59 -1.29 5.10 -5.62
C LEU A 59 -2.70 5.07 -5.00
N CYS A 60 -3.41 3.94 -5.13
CA CYS A 60 -4.81 3.87 -4.70
C CYS A 60 -5.05 4.26 -3.24
N ALA A 61 -4.35 3.61 -2.31
CA ALA A 61 -4.57 3.77 -0.88
C ALA A 61 -4.39 5.22 -0.41
N PRO A 62 -3.25 5.88 -0.66
CA PRO A 62 -3.00 7.24 -0.19
C PRO A 62 -3.81 8.29 -0.95
N CYS A 63 -4.01 8.14 -2.28
CA CYS A 63 -4.85 9.09 -3.03
C CYS A 63 -6.28 9.09 -2.49
N ARG A 64 -6.89 7.92 -2.33
CA ARG A 64 -8.26 7.82 -1.84
C ARG A 64 -8.37 8.18 -0.36
N ALA A 65 -7.31 8.02 0.43
CA ALA A 65 -7.26 8.53 1.80
C ALA A 65 -7.40 10.05 1.82
N GLU A 66 -6.60 10.76 1.02
CA GLU A 66 -6.69 12.21 0.85
C GLU A 66 -8.08 12.61 0.36
N LEU A 67 -8.59 11.94 -0.67
CA LEU A 67 -9.88 12.28 -1.26
C LEU A 67 -11.07 11.97 -0.35
N ALA A 68 -10.99 10.96 0.52
CA ALA A 68 -12.05 10.62 1.46
C ALA A 68 -12.03 11.52 2.70
N THR A 69 -10.87 12.03 3.09
CA THR A 69 -10.69 12.73 4.37
C THR A 69 -10.44 14.22 4.25
N GLY A 70 -9.97 14.72 3.10
CA GLY A 70 -9.51 16.10 2.92
C GLY A 70 -8.17 16.42 3.59
N ILE A 71 -7.50 15.43 4.16
CA ILE A 71 -6.24 15.59 4.87
C ILE A 71 -5.10 15.17 3.95
N SER A 72 -4.09 16.03 3.83
CA SER A 72 -2.91 15.77 3.01
C SER A 72 -2.19 14.47 3.39
N PRO A 73 -1.61 13.73 2.42
CA PRO A 73 -0.77 12.56 2.68
C PRO A 73 0.38 12.84 3.65
N PHE A 74 0.98 14.04 3.59
CA PHE A 74 2.09 14.43 4.45
C PHE A 74 1.69 14.65 5.91
N ARG A 75 0.42 14.91 6.18
CA ARG A 75 -0.12 15.06 7.55
C ARG A 75 -0.61 13.75 8.15
N THR A 76 -0.92 12.77 7.30
CA THR A 76 -1.48 11.48 7.73
C THR A 76 -0.44 10.38 7.78
N GLY A 77 0.73 10.60 7.18
CA GLY A 77 1.73 9.55 6.94
C GLY A 77 1.20 8.43 6.04
N LEU A 78 0.09 8.66 5.30
CA LEU A 78 -0.49 7.68 4.38
C LEU A 78 0.05 7.95 2.98
N VAL A 79 1.14 7.27 2.67
CA VAL A 79 1.92 7.42 1.43
C VAL A 79 2.24 6.08 0.77
N ASP A 80 1.91 4.97 1.44
CA ASP A 80 2.13 3.59 0.98
C ASP A 80 0.82 2.88 0.61
N LEU A 81 0.92 1.70 0.00
CA LEU A 81 -0.23 0.90 -0.46
C LEU A 81 -0.79 -0.09 0.58
N ASN A 82 -0.16 -0.22 1.74
CA ASN A 82 -0.44 -1.30 2.67
C ASN A 82 -1.33 -0.88 3.84
N ARG A 83 -1.53 0.43 4.05
CA ARG A 83 -2.45 0.97 5.06
C ARG A 83 -3.58 1.74 4.40
N PHE A 84 -4.81 1.51 4.88
CA PHE A 84 -5.96 2.32 4.49
C PHE A 84 -6.16 3.45 5.50
N TRP A 85 -6.81 4.53 5.09
CA TRP A 85 -7.08 5.65 6.00
C TRP A 85 -7.84 5.25 7.26
N ARG A 86 -8.71 4.24 7.17
CA ARG A 86 -9.47 3.68 8.30
C ARG A 86 -8.64 2.83 9.27
N ASP A 87 -7.39 2.54 8.94
CA ASP A 87 -6.46 1.88 9.85
C ASP A 87 -5.73 2.90 10.74
N VAL A 88 -5.75 4.19 10.36
CA VAL A 88 -5.02 5.29 11.02
C VAL A 88 -5.97 6.35 11.61
N LEU A 89 -7.06 6.66 10.92
CA LEU A 89 -7.96 7.76 11.25
C LEU A 89 -9.36 7.26 11.62
N PRO A 90 -10.04 7.89 12.60
CA PRO A 90 -11.40 7.53 12.97
C PRO A 90 -12.40 7.80 11.84
N PRO A 91 -13.58 7.17 11.82
CA PRO A 91 -14.59 7.40 10.78
C PRO A 91 -15.05 8.86 10.71
N THR A 92 -14.92 9.63 11.79
CA THR A 92 -15.23 11.06 11.79
C THR A 92 -14.28 11.89 10.93
N ALA A 93 -13.14 11.36 10.50
CA ALA A 93 -12.20 12.04 9.60
C ALA A 93 -12.74 12.17 8.16
N GLY A 94 -13.62 11.27 7.71
CA GLY A 94 -14.19 11.34 6.35
C GLY A 94 -15.24 12.43 6.20
N TRP A 95 -15.27 13.15 5.07
CA TRP A 95 -16.28 14.20 4.81
C TRP A 95 -17.71 13.65 4.67
N GLN A 96 -17.85 12.35 4.42
CA GLN A 96 -19.13 11.64 4.46
C GLN A 96 -19.81 11.79 5.82
N PHE A 97 -19.02 11.87 6.90
CA PHE A 97 -19.52 12.14 8.25
C PHE A 97 -20.23 13.49 8.33
N ASP A 98 -19.66 14.54 7.74
CA ASP A 98 -20.24 15.89 7.77
C ASP A 98 -21.53 15.95 6.97
N LEU A 99 -21.55 15.38 5.76
CA LEU A 99 -22.75 15.31 4.94
C LEU A 99 -23.86 14.54 5.67
N ARG A 100 -23.52 13.43 6.33
CA ARG A 100 -24.50 12.67 7.13
C ARG A 100 -25.07 13.51 8.28
N ARG A 101 -24.22 14.27 9.00
CA ARG A 101 -24.67 15.17 10.08
C ARG A 101 -25.50 16.35 9.58
N ALA A 102 -25.24 16.80 8.36
CA ALA A 102 -26.03 17.81 7.66
C ALA A 102 -27.37 17.28 7.12
N GLY A 103 -27.67 15.99 7.34
CA GLY A 103 -28.96 15.38 7.02
C GLY A 103 -29.03 14.71 5.64
N PHE A 104 -27.89 14.53 4.96
CA PHE A 104 -27.85 13.73 3.74
C PHE A 104 -28.18 12.26 4.03
N ARG A 105 -28.90 11.64 3.10
CA ARG A 105 -28.91 10.18 2.98
C ARG A 105 -27.66 9.75 2.23
N THR A 106 -26.88 8.89 2.86
CA THR A 106 -25.53 8.54 2.40
C THR A 106 -25.50 7.09 1.93
N PHE A 107 -25.16 6.89 0.67
CA PHE A 107 -25.05 5.62 -0.02
C PHE A 107 -23.66 5.48 -0.63
N THR A 108 -23.07 4.28 -0.53
CA THR A 108 -21.83 3.96 -1.23
C THR A 108 -21.85 2.52 -1.75
N THR A 109 -21.17 2.26 -2.86
CA THR A 109 -20.96 0.90 -3.38
C THR A 109 -19.62 0.83 -4.10
N GLY A 110 -18.97 -0.32 -4.01
CA GLY A 110 -17.70 -0.58 -4.67
C GLY A 110 -16.47 0.02 -3.97
N LYS A 111 -15.40 0.29 -4.73
CA LYS A 111 -14.09 0.67 -4.21
C LYS A 111 -14.00 2.18 -4.01
N VAL A 112 -14.32 2.65 -2.81
CA VAL A 112 -14.23 4.07 -2.43
C VAL A 112 -13.11 4.29 -1.41
N ASP A 113 -12.95 3.40 -0.43
CA ASP A 113 -11.95 3.48 0.65
C ASP A 113 -10.66 2.70 0.36
N SER A 114 -10.38 2.46 -0.93
CA SER A 114 -9.29 1.61 -1.42
C SER A 114 -9.47 0.11 -1.17
N ASN A 115 -10.65 -0.33 -0.73
CA ASN A 115 -10.99 -1.73 -0.58
C ASN A 115 -12.20 -2.13 -1.44
N TYR A 116 -12.22 -3.37 -1.94
CA TYR A 116 -13.32 -3.90 -2.76
C TYR A 116 -14.46 -4.50 -1.92
N LYS A 117 -14.30 -4.53 -0.60
CA LYS A 117 -15.30 -5.02 0.35
C LYS A 117 -15.92 -3.84 1.10
N PRO A 118 -17.18 -3.98 1.56
CA PRO A 118 -17.79 -3.00 2.46
C PRO A 118 -16.89 -2.68 3.64
N MET A 119 -16.94 -1.42 4.08
CA MET A 119 -16.21 -0.97 5.26
C MET A 119 -16.58 -1.81 6.50
N PRO A 120 -15.65 -1.95 7.48
CA PRO A 120 -15.97 -2.54 8.76
C PRO A 120 -17.20 -1.89 9.41
N GLN A 121 -18.01 -2.67 10.12
CA GLN A 121 -19.29 -2.20 10.69
C GLN A 121 -19.16 -0.95 11.56
N ALA A 122 -18.01 -0.78 12.24
CA ALA A 122 -17.70 0.41 13.03
C ALA A 122 -17.66 1.71 12.21
N TYR A 123 -17.17 1.66 10.97
CA TYR A 123 -17.12 2.78 10.02
C TYR A 123 -18.45 2.92 9.29
N LYS A 124 -18.95 1.82 8.72
CA LYS A 124 -20.20 1.78 7.94
C LYS A 124 -21.35 2.47 8.68
N ARG A 125 -21.58 2.11 9.95
CA ARG A 125 -22.69 2.67 10.76
C ARG A 125 -22.60 4.17 10.99
N ILE A 126 -21.40 4.75 10.90
CA ILE A 126 -21.14 6.18 11.11
C ILE A 126 -21.19 6.94 9.79
N LEU A 127 -20.71 6.37 8.70
CA LEU A 127 -20.58 7.08 7.42
C LEU A 127 -21.79 6.88 6.49
N PHE A 128 -22.32 5.66 6.41
CA PHE A 128 -23.31 5.28 5.41
C PHE A 128 -24.62 4.79 6.02
N HIS A 129 -25.72 5.10 5.34
CA HIS A 129 -27.01 4.46 5.59
C HIS A 129 -27.09 3.13 4.83
N GLU A 130 -26.53 3.11 3.63
CA GLU A 130 -26.54 1.97 2.72
C GLU A 130 -25.14 1.75 2.14
N GLU A 131 -24.69 0.50 2.19
CA GLU A 131 -23.45 0.05 1.57
C GLU A 131 -23.63 -1.40 1.11
N PRO A 132 -24.32 -1.60 -0.04
CA PRO A 132 -24.42 -2.91 -0.65
C PRO A 132 -23.05 -3.36 -1.17
N GLU A 133 -22.74 -4.65 -1.01
CA GLU A 133 -21.51 -5.24 -1.54
C GLU A 133 -21.56 -5.29 -3.08
N ALA A 134 -20.50 -4.82 -3.73
CA ALA A 134 -20.20 -5.15 -5.12
C ALA A 134 -19.20 -6.30 -5.16
N LYS A 135 -19.46 -7.33 -5.98
CA LYS A 135 -18.55 -8.45 -6.18
C LYS A 135 -18.77 -9.13 -7.52
N ASP A 136 -17.73 -9.77 -8.02
CA ASP A 136 -17.88 -10.75 -9.10
C ASP A 136 -18.76 -11.92 -8.63
N ALA A 137 -19.65 -12.42 -9.49
CA ALA A 137 -20.65 -13.42 -9.10
C ALA A 137 -20.63 -14.70 -9.96
N GLY A 138 -20.59 -15.86 -9.28
CA GLY A 138 -20.79 -17.17 -9.88
C GLY A 138 -19.71 -17.62 -10.88
N LYS A 139 -19.86 -18.84 -11.41
CA LYS A 139 -19.01 -19.33 -12.52
C LYS A 139 -19.41 -18.62 -13.81
N ARG A 140 -18.42 -18.36 -14.67
CA ARG A 140 -18.59 -17.75 -15.99
C ARG A 140 -18.36 -18.80 -17.07
N ASP A 141 -19.21 -18.81 -18.09
CA ASP A 141 -19.12 -19.71 -19.23
C ASP A 141 -18.58 -18.96 -20.46
N GLY A 142 -17.99 -19.69 -21.42
CA GLY A 142 -17.40 -19.07 -22.61
C GLY A 142 -16.21 -18.16 -22.29
N VAL A 143 -15.42 -18.48 -21.27
CA VAL A 143 -14.23 -17.68 -20.90
C VAL A 143 -13.10 -17.99 -21.88
N LYS A 144 -12.60 -16.95 -22.56
CA LYS A 144 -11.40 -17.02 -23.39
C LYS A 144 -10.27 -16.28 -22.70
N ALA A 145 -9.28 -17.02 -22.25
CA ALA A 145 -7.98 -16.45 -21.90
C ALA A 145 -7.27 -16.00 -23.18
N TYR A 146 -6.78 -14.77 -23.18
CA TYR A 146 -6.01 -14.21 -24.30
C TYR A 146 -4.49 -14.37 -24.11
N LEU A 147 -4.05 -14.65 -22.88
CA LEU A 147 -2.68 -15.04 -22.53
C LEU A 147 -2.71 -16.10 -21.42
N ASP A 148 -1.72 -17.01 -21.45
CA ASP A 148 -1.57 -18.06 -20.43
C ASP A 148 -0.94 -17.55 -19.12
N LYS A 149 -0.27 -16.39 -19.17
CA LYS A 149 0.41 -15.72 -18.04
C LYS A 149 0.22 -14.21 -18.14
N GLY A 150 0.21 -13.50 -17.01
CA GLY A 150 0.06 -12.05 -16.95
C GLY A 150 -1.15 -11.59 -16.13
N PRO A 151 -1.73 -10.40 -16.41
CA PRO A 151 -2.68 -9.74 -15.52
C PRO A 151 -4.09 -10.35 -15.58
N GLY A 152 -4.22 -11.62 -15.96
CA GLY A 152 -5.51 -12.33 -16.00
C GLY A 152 -6.42 -11.90 -17.14
N ILE A 153 -5.87 -11.53 -18.31
CA ILE A 153 -6.67 -11.04 -19.43
C ILE A 153 -7.59 -12.12 -20.00
N SER A 154 -8.89 -11.86 -19.93
CA SER A 154 -9.89 -12.78 -20.46
C SER A 154 -11.19 -12.09 -20.84
N GLY A 155 -11.71 -12.48 -22.00
CA GLY A 155 -13.05 -12.15 -22.44
C GLY A 155 -14.03 -13.23 -21.98
N VAL A 156 -15.23 -12.83 -21.60
CA VAL A 156 -16.29 -13.75 -21.13
C VAL A 156 -17.41 -13.80 -22.16
N ASN A 157 -18.06 -14.96 -22.28
CA ASN A 157 -19.13 -15.21 -23.23
C ASN A 157 -18.66 -15.24 -24.71
N HIS A 158 -17.41 -15.68 -24.94
CA HIS A 158 -16.78 -15.79 -26.26
C HIS A 158 -17.08 -17.14 -26.97
N PRO A 159 -17.11 -17.18 -28.32
CA PRO A 159 -17.34 -16.06 -29.23
C PRO A 159 -18.85 -15.79 -29.24
N ASN A 160 -19.29 -14.56 -29.55
CA ASN A 160 -20.71 -14.14 -29.57
C ASN A 160 -21.29 -13.78 -28.19
N ASP A 161 -20.62 -12.87 -27.50
CA ASP A 161 -21.11 -12.34 -26.24
C ASP A 161 -22.44 -11.57 -26.41
N ASP A 162 -23.51 -12.11 -25.81
CA ASP A 162 -24.88 -11.60 -25.84
C ASP A 162 -25.30 -10.80 -24.58
N GLY A 163 -24.37 -10.57 -23.64
CA GLY A 163 -24.64 -9.87 -22.39
C GLY A 163 -25.38 -10.68 -21.31
N SER A 164 -25.71 -11.96 -21.56
CA SER A 164 -26.42 -12.81 -20.60
C SER A 164 -25.68 -12.99 -19.25
N GLN A 165 -24.38 -12.70 -19.23
CA GLN A 165 -23.50 -12.85 -18.07
C GLN A 165 -23.04 -11.51 -17.46
N ASP A 166 -23.49 -10.36 -17.94
CA ASP A 166 -23.02 -9.04 -17.46
C ASP A 166 -23.23 -8.83 -15.97
N ARG A 167 -24.35 -9.32 -15.44
CA ARG A 167 -24.68 -9.28 -14.00
C ARG A 167 -23.71 -10.00 -13.07
N LYS A 168 -22.72 -10.68 -13.64
CA LYS A 168 -21.64 -11.39 -12.94
C LYS A 168 -20.41 -10.53 -12.73
N PHE A 169 -20.30 -9.34 -13.34
CA PHE A 169 -19.14 -8.46 -13.22
C PHE A 169 -19.27 -7.49 -12.05
N TYR A 170 -18.13 -7.19 -11.44
CA TYR A 170 -18.02 -6.20 -10.38
C TYR A 170 -18.59 -4.83 -10.79
N ASP A 171 -18.16 -4.26 -11.92
CA ASP A 171 -18.57 -2.91 -12.34
C ASP A 171 -20.06 -2.82 -12.66
N TRP A 172 -20.62 -3.88 -13.26
CA TRP A 172 -22.07 -4.00 -13.41
C TRP A 172 -22.78 -3.94 -12.07
N ARG A 173 -22.24 -4.59 -11.02
CA ARG A 173 -22.83 -4.56 -9.67
C ARG A 173 -22.73 -3.18 -9.04
N VAL A 174 -21.63 -2.46 -9.25
CA VAL A 174 -21.48 -1.07 -8.80
C VAL A 174 -22.58 -0.20 -9.40
N ALA A 175 -22.73 -0.22 -10.73
CA ALA A 175 -23.77 0.55 -11.41
C ALA A 175 -25.18 0.11 -10.99
N GLN A 176 -25.46 -1.19 -10.94
CA GLN A 176 -26.77 -1.71 -10.58
C GLN A 176 -27.17 -1.34 -9.15
N ASN A 177 -26.27 -1.48 -8.18
CA ASN A 177 -26.54 -1.10 -6.79
C ASN A 177 -26.98 0.36 -6.67
N ALA A 178 -26.33 1.27 -7.42
CA ALA A 178 -26.69 2.68 -7.44
C ALA A 178 -28.01 2.95 -8.19
N ILE A 179 -28.27 2.25 -9.30
CA ILE A 179 -29.55 2.31 -10.03
C ILE A 179 -30.70 1.85 -9.13
N ASP A 180 -30.52 0.76 -8.40
CA ASP A 180 -31.52 0.25 -7.45
C ASP A 180 -31.79 1.26 -6.32
N HIS A 181 -30.74 1.93 -5.84
CA HIS A 181 -30.87 3.02 -4.86
C HIS A 181 -31.69 4.19 -5.41
N LEU A 182 -31.43 4.64 -6.64
CA LEU A 182 -32.23 5.71 -7.29
C LEU A 182 -33.72 5.37 -7.34
N GLY A 183 -34.08 4.10 -7.51
CA GLY A 183 -35.47 3.63 -7.54
C GLY A 183 -36.19 3.70 -6.18
N THR A 184 -35.45 3.84 -5.07
CA THR A 184 -36.00 3.86 -3.70
C THR A 184 -35.66 5.13 -2.92
N ALA A 185 -34.81 6.00 -3.47
CA ALA A 185 -34.38 7.24 -2.86
C ALA A 185 -35.55 8.23 -2.65
N ASP A 186 -35.65 8.82 -1.46
CA ASP A 186 -36.64 9.87 -1.16
C ASP A 186 -36.24 11.19 -1.83
N PRO A 187 -36.97 11.70 -2.83
CA PRO A 187 -36.61 12.94 -3.54
C PRO A 187 -36.71 14.20 -2.68
N ASN A 188 -37.31 14.12 -1.48
CA ASN A 188 -37.39 15.25 -0.54
C ASN A 188 -36.17 15.32 0.40
N LYS A 189 -35.19 14.42 0.23
CA LYS A 189 -33.93 14.43 0.98
C LYS A 189 -32.77 14.69 0.02
N ARG A 190 -31.71 15.29 0.56
CA ARG A 190 -30.43 15.37 -0.13
C ARG A 190 -29.73 14.03 -0.03
N HIS A 191 -29.12 13.59 -1.12
CA HIS A 191 -28.40 12.31 -1.20
C HIS A 191 -26.93 12.54 -1.51
N LEU A 192 -26.09 11.73 -0.88
CA LEU A 192 -24.72 11.45 -1.28
C LEU A 192 -24.71 10.04 -1.84
N ILE A 193 -24.31 9.88 -3.10
CA ILE A 193 -24.22 8.59 -3.78
C ILE A 193 -22.79 8.40 -4.28
N GLN A 194 -22.07 7.41 -3.75
CA GLN A 194 -20.70 7.11 -4.17
C GLN A 194 -20.64 5.78 -4.93
N LEU A 195 -19.96 5.76 -6.08
CA LEU A 195 -19.77 4.58 -6.92
C LEU A 195 -18.28 4.37 -7.17
N GLY A 196 -17.73 3.25 -6.69
CA GLY A 196 -16.32 2.89 -6.88
C GLY A 196 -16.13 1.74 -7.86
N PHE A 197 -15.86 2.05 -9.12
CA PHE A 197 -15.56 1.09 -10.18
C PHE A 197 -14.16 0.50 -10.01
N LYS A 198 -14.00 -0.77 -10.42
CA LYS A 198 -12.74 -1.52 -10.34
C LYS A 198 -11.90 -1.35 -11.58
N HIS A 199 -12.49 -1.52 -12.76
CA HIS A 199 -11.69 -1.49 -13.99
C HIS A 199 -11.30 -0.04 -14.35
N PRO A 200 -10.14 0.16 -15.00
CA PRO A 200 -9.26 -0.85 -15.60
C PRO A 200 -8.17 -1.44 -14.68
N HIS A 201 -8.27 -1.33 -13.35
CA HIS A 201 -7.38 -2.09 -12.46
C HIS A 201 -7.42 -3.61 -12.75
N TYR A 202 -6.30 -4.30 -12.49
CA TYR A 202 -6.17 -5.77 -12.53
C TYR A 202 -7.40 -6.46 -11.89
N ASN A 203 -8.02 -7.47 -12.52
CA ASN A 203 -7.51 -8.46 -13.47
C ASN A 203 -8.01 -8.35 -14.93
N LEU A 204 -8.33 -7.14 -15.42
CA LEU A 204 -8.69 -6.84 -16.83
C LEU A 204 -9.70 -7.80 -17.48
N GLN A 205 -10.58 -8.41 -16.70
CA GLN A 205 -11.56 -9.38 -17.17
C GLN A 205 -12.90 -8.68 -17.38
N CYS A 206 -13.37 -8.62 -18.63
CA CYS A 206 -14.63 -7.97 -18.99
C CYS A 206 -15.42 -8.79 -20.04
N PRO A 207 -16.67 -8.41 -20.38
CA PRO A 207 -17.41 -9.08 -21.45
C PRO A 207 -16.67 -9.03 -22.80
N ASP A 208 -16.65 -10.15 -23.53
CA ASP A 208 -15.80 -10.31 -24.73
C ASP A 208 -16.19 -9.37 -25.89
N ARG A 209 -17.42 -8.85 -25.91
CA ARG A 209 -17.82 -7.85 -26.91
C ARG A 209 -17.02 -6.55 -26.80
N PHE A 210 -16.49 -6.20 -25.63
CA PHE A 210 -15.61 -5.04 -25.48
C PHE A 210 -14.20 -5.34 -25.98
N TYR A 211 -13.70 -6.56 -25.78
CA TYR A 211 -12.45 -7.02 -26.41
C TYR A 211 -12.56 -7.00 -27.94
N SER A 212 -13.72 -7.35 -28.48
CA SER A 212 -13.97 -7.40 -29.93
C SER A 212 -13.95 -6.02 -30.62
N GLN A 213 -13.95 -4.92 -29.86
CA GLN A 213 -13.83 -3.56 -30.39
C GLN A 213 -12.40 -3.22 -30.83
N TYR A 214 -11.41 -4.00 -30.39
CA TYR A 214 -9.99 -3.69 -30.54
C TYR A 214 -9.23 -4.86 -31.16
N GLU A 215 -8.62 -4.64 -32.32
CA GLU A 215 -7.79 -5.64 -33.00
C GLU A 215 -6.33 -5.51 -32.52
N PRO A 216 -5.73 -6.55 -31.89
CA PRO A 216 -4.34 -6.47 -31.41
C PRO A 216 -3.31 -6.05 -32.45
N ALA A 217 -3.50 -6.40 -33.72
CA ALA A 217 -2.58 -6.05 -34.80
C ALA A 217 -2.53 -4.54 -35.09
N GLU A 218 -3.59 -3.79 -34.74
CA GLU A 218 -3.69 -2.34 -34.96
C GLU A 218 -3.12 -1.52 -33.78
N ILE A 219 -2.83 -2.16 -32.64
CA ILE A 219 -2.24 -1.52 -31.47
C ILE A 219 -0.75 -1.27 -31.72
N VAL A 220 -0.34 -0.02 -31.89
CA VAL A 220 1.07 0.32 -32.15
C VAL A 220 1.70 1.01 -30.95
N TRP A 221 3.03 0.90 -30.85
CA TRP A 221 3.80 1.65 -29.86
C TRP A 221 3.56 3.16 -30.05
N PRO A 222 3.31 3.92 -28.97
CA PRO A 222 3.01 5.34 -29.10
C PRO A 222 4.20 6.11 -29.66
N GLN A 223 3.94 7.00 -30.61
CA GLN A 223 4.99 7.84 -31.25
C GLN A 223 5.67 8.79 -30.27
N SER A 224 4.97 9.14 -29.18
CA SER A 224 5.51 9.98 -28.11
C SER A 224 6.46 9.23 -27.17
N ALA A 225 6.44 7.89 -27.14
CA ALA A 225 7.34 7.13 -26.27
C ALA A 225 8.75 7.03 -26.86
N ALA A 226 9.75 6.89 -25.98
CA ALA A 226 11.11 6.64 -26.42
C ALA A 226 11.21 5.24 -27.08
N PRO A 227 11.99 5.08 -28.17
CA PRO A 227 12.22 3.76 -28.77
C PRO A 227 12.84 2.75 -27.80
N GLU A 228 13.63 3.22 -26.83
CA GLU A 228 14.33 2.42 -25.83
C GLU A 228 13.37 1.73 -24.86
N ASP A 229 12.25 2.39 -24.52
CA ASP A 229 11.26 1.94 -23.53
C ASP A 229 10.76 0.51 -23.81
N PHE A 230 10.68 0.13 -25.09
CA PHE A 230 10.27 -1.21 -25.50
C PHE A 230 11.25 -2.32 -25.08
N PHE A 231 12.52 -1.96 -24.85
CA PHE A 231 13.60 -2.91 -24.56
C PHE A 231 14.19 -2.74 -23.15
N GLY A 232 14.00 -1.58 -22.53
CA GLY A 232 14.56 -1.26 -21.22
C GLY A 232 14.38 0.21 -20.84
N PRO A 233 14.81 0.60 -19.63
CA PRO A 233 14.73 2.00 -19.20
C PRO A 233 15.63 2.89 -20.06
N GLN A 234 15.21 4.14 -20.24
CA GLN A 234 15.94 5.15 -21.00
C GLN A 234 17.31 5.45 -20.36
N SER A 235 18.28 5.85 -21.18
CA SER A 235 19.57 6.34 -20.67
C SER A 235 19.35 7.63 -19.89
N GLY A 236 19.92 7.72 -18.67
CA GLY A 236 19.74 8.89 -17.81
C GLY A 236 18.39 8.93 -17.08
N MET A 237 17.62 7.84 -17.08
CA MET A 237 16.46 7.70 -16.21
C MET A 237 16.92 7.69 -14.74
N ALA A 238 16.26 8.49 -13.90
CA ALA A 238 16.56 8.57 -12.48
C ALA A 238 16.46 7.19 -11.82
N VAL A 239 17.38 6.88 -10.92
CA VAL A 239 17.46 5.55 -10.28
C VAL A 239 16.17 5.17 -9.54
N TYR A 240 15.46 6.16 -8.98
CA TYR A 240 14.19 5.96 -8.26
C TYR A 240 13.04 5.53 -9.16
N GLU A 241 12.96 6.07 -10.38
CA GLU A 241 11.95 5.64 -11.36
C GLU A 241 12.35 4.28 -11.94
N ALA A 242 13.64 4.09 -12.22
CA ALA A 242 14.16 2.79 -12.60
C ALA A 242 13.86 1.75 -11.52
N ALA A 243 13.96 2.09 -10.22
CA ALA A 243 13.81 1.25 -9.02
C ALA A 243 12.52 0.42 -8.99
N TYR A 244 11.51 0.86 -9.73
CA TYR A 244 10.26 0.15 -9.92
C TYR A 244 10.31 -0.95 -10.99
N ILE A 245 11.01 -0.68 -12.09
CA ILE A 245 10.96 -1.44 -13.35
C ILE A 245 11.69 -2.80 -13.32
N THR A 246 12.92 -2.84 -12.81
CA THR A 246 13.78 -4.04 -12.82
C THR A 246 13.43 -5.09 -11.75
N ASN A 247 12.68 -4.72 -10.71
CA ASN A 247 12.33 -5.62 -9.59
C ASN A 247 10.86 -6.14 -9.63
N GLY A 248 10.11 -5.79 -10.68
CA GLY A 248 8.80 -6.37 -11.00
C GLY A 248 8.97 -7.76 -11.64
N PRO A 249 8.36 -8.84 -11.08
CA PRO A 249 8.57 -10.21 -11.58
C PRO A 249 7.96 -10.48 -12.97
N TRP A 250 7.24 -9.51 -13.55
CA TRP A 250 6.59 -9.63 -14.85
C TRP A 250 6.16 -8.24 -15.37
N THR A 251 6.61 -7.81 -16.54
CA THR A 251 5.95 -6.75 -17.34
C THR A 251 5.47 -7.36 -18.66
N PRO A 252 4.30 -6.93 -19.20
CA PRO A 252 3.76 -7.46 -20.46
C PRO A 252 4.74 -7.41 -21.64
N GLU A 253 5.60 -6.39 -21.68
CA GLU A 253 6.59 -6.16 -22.74
C GLU A 253 7.71 -7.20 -22.72
N LYS A 254 8.12 -7.63 -21.52
CA LYS A 254 9.09 -8.73 -21.32
C LYS A 254 8.52 -10.10 -21.76
N ALA A 255 7.22 -10.19 -22.02
CA ALA A 255 6.56 -11.38 -22.57
C ALA A 255 6.42 -11.34 -24.11
N GLY A 256 6.86 -10.26 -24.77
CA GLY A 256 6.88 -10.09 -26.23
C GLY A 256 5.76 -9.19 -26.77
N ASP A 257 5.92 -8.71 -28.01
CA ASP A 257 5.04 -7.76 -28.69
C ASP A 257 3.54 -8.15 -28.64
N LEU A 258 3.21 -9.41 -28.97
CA LEU A 258 1.83 -9.89 -28.91
C LEU A 258 1.26 -9.82 -27.49
N ALA A 259 2.06 -10.13 -26.47
CA ALA A 259 1.60 -10.09 -25.08
C ALA A 259 1.30 -8.66 -24.64
N TRP A 260 2.20 -7.72 -24.94
CA TRP A 260 1.96 -6.29 -24.69
C TRP A 260 0.68 -5.80 -25.38
N ARG A 261 0.51 -6.05 -26.68
CA ARG A 261 -0.71 -5.67 -27.44
C ARG A 261 -1.97 -6.22 -26.81
N GLN A 262 -1.96 -7.48 -26.36
CA GLN A 262 -3.13 -8.08 -25.72
C GLN A 262 -3.45 -7.44 -24.36
N VAL A 263 -2.44 -6.98 -23.61
CA VAL A 263 -2.68 -6.26 -22.35
C VAL A 263 -3.23 -4.85 -22.61
N VAL A 264 -2.68 -4.10 -23.58
CA VAL A 264 -3.24 -2.80 -23.99
C VAL A 264 -4.69 -2.97 -24.46
N ARG A 265 -4.96 -3.98 -25.30
CA ARG A 265 -6.33 -4.34 -25.71
C ARG A 265 -7.25 -4.59 -24.51
N ALA A 266 -6.79 -5.38 -23.55
CA ALA A 266 -7.56 -5.72 -22.36
C ALA A 266 -7.85 -4.48 -21.49
N TYR A 267 -6.87 -3.58 -21.36
CA TYR A 267 -7.02 -2.30 -20.66
C TYR A 267 -8.05 -1.39 -21.36
N PHE A 268 -8.01 -1.28 -22.69
CA PHE A 268 -8.97 -0.51 -23.48
C PHE A 268 -10.38 -1.10 -23.38
N ALA A 269 -10.51 -2.42 -23.50
CA ALA A 269 -11.76 -3.14 -23.33
C ALA A 269 -12.36 -2.95 -21.93
N ALA A 270 -11.52 -2.93 -20.89
CA ALA A 270 -11.94 -2.68 -19.52
C ALA A 270 -12.44 -1.24 -19.32
N ILE A 271 -11.77 -0.25 -19.91
CA ILE A 271 -12.23 1.16 -19.93
C ILE A 271 -13.61 1.27 -20.61
N SER A 272 -13.78 0.69 -21.80
CA SER A 272 -15.06 0.75 -22.53
C SER A 272 -16.20 0.06 -21.81
N HIS A 273 -15.91 -1.02 -21.07
CA HIS A 273 -16.89 -1.66 -20.21
C HIS A 273 -17.32 -0.74 -19.05
N VAL A 274 -16.37 -0.08 -18.37
CA VAL A 274 -16.70 0.87 -17.31
C VAL A 274 -17.44 2.11 -17.84
N ASP A 275 -17.05 2.63 -19.00
CA ASP A 275 -17.81 3.68 -19.70
C ASP A 275 -19.27 3.28 -19.92
N HIS A 276 -19.52 2.05 -20.39
CA HIS A 276 -20.87 1.53 -20.57
C HIS A 276 -21.66 1.49 -19.26
N GLU A 277 -21.05 1.01 -18.17
CA GLU A 277 -21.69 0.92 -16.86
C GLU A 277 -21.95 2.29 -16.22
N ILE A 278 -21.05 3.25 -16.41
CA ILE A 278 -21.26 4.66 -16.03
C ILE A 278 -22.42 5.24 -16.85
N GLY A 279 -22.48 4.96 -18.16
CA GLY A 279 -23.58 5.35 -19.03
C GLY A 279 -24.93 4.87 -18.52
N ARG A 280 -25.04 3.59 -18.16
CA ARG A 280 -26.26 3.01 -17.57
C ARG A 280 -26.70 3.75 -16.31
N PHE A 281 -25.78 4.04 -15.40
CA PHE A 281 -26.09 4.80 -14.19
C PHE A 281 -26.51 6.24 -14.50
N MET A 282 -25.79 6.93 -15.39
CA MET A 282 -26.09 8.32 -15.74
C MET A 282 -27.44 8.46 -16.45
N ASP A 283 -27.83 7.51 -17.30
CA ASP A 283 -29.17 7.49 -17.92
C ASP A 283 -30.25 7.28 -16.86
N ALA A 284 -30.07 6.33 -15.94
CA ALA A 284 -31.00 6.12 -14.83
C ALA A 284 -31.10 7.34 -13.89
N LEU A 285 -29.98 8.04 -13.65
CA LEU A 285 -29.97 9.27 -12.85
C LEU A 285 -30.77 10.38 -13.51
N ARG A 286 -30.56 10.61 -14.82
CA ARG A 286 -31.31 11.62 -15.60
C ARG A 286 -32.81 11.34 -15.59
N ASP A 287 -33.20 10.06 -15.67
CA ASP A 287 -34.61 9.65 -15.66
C ASP A 287 -35.21 9.64 -14.23
N SER A 288 -34.39 9.75 -13.19
CA SER A 288 -34.85 9.73 -11.81
C SER A 288 -35.36 11.09 -11.34
N PRO A 289 -36.21 11.13 -10.30
CA PRO A 289 -36.60 12.38 -9.63
C PRO A 289 -35.43 13.20 -9.05
N LEU A 290 -34.25 12.59 -8.88
CA LEU A 290 -33.06 13.28 -8.38
C LEU A 290 -32.27 13.99 -9.49
N GLY A 291 -32.43 13.59 -10.76
CA GLY A 291 -31.54 13.95 -11.86
C GLY A 291 -31.36 15.46 -12.07
N GLU A 292 -32.46 16.20 -12.08
CA GLU A 292 -32.45 17.67 -12.27
C GLU A 292 -31.71 18.44 -11.15
N ASN A 293 -31.60 17.86 -9.96
CA ASN A 293 -30.98 18.48 -8.79
C ASN A 293 -29.81 17.62 -8.27
N THR A 294 -28.97 17.14 -9.17
CA THR A 294 -27.79 16.35 -8.80
C THR A 294 -26.55 16.87 -9.51
N THR A 295 -25.51 17.17 -8.74
CA THR A 295 -24.16 17.39 -9.27
C THR A 295 -23.37 16.09 -9.19
N VAL A 296 -22.82 15.66 -10.33
CA VAL A 296 -22.00 14.46 -10.44
C VAL A 296 -20.55 14.87 -10.63
N LEU A 297 -19.67 14.40 -9.75
CA LEU A 297 -18.22 14.44 -9.90
C LEU A 297 -17.74 13.08 -10.39
N LEU A 298 -16.88 13.06 -11.40
CA LEU A 298 -16.24 11.85 -11.91
C LEU A 298 -14.73 12.03 -11.88
N LEU A 299 -14.03 11.06 -11.28
CA LEU A 299 -12.56 11.05 -11.20
C LEU A 299 -11.98 9.64 -11.32
N SER A 300 -10.73 9.55 -11.78
CA SER A 300 -9.84 8.43 -11.44
C SER A 300 -8.99 8.79 -10.22
N ASP A 301 -8.62 7.80 -9.41
CA ASP A 301 -7.69 8.00 -8.29
C ASP A 301 -6.24 8.19 -8.76
N ASN A 302 -5.87 7.59 -9.89
CA ASN A 302 -4.57 7.74 -10.53
C ASN A 302 -4.65 7.27 -11.98
N GLY A 303 -3.62 7.58 -12.75
CA GLY A 303 -3.41 7.09 -14.10
C GLY A 303 -2.72 5.73 -14.13
N PHE A 304 -2.13 5.37 -15.27
CA PHE A 304 -1.47 4.10 -15.46
C PHE A 304 -0.44 4.14 -16.61
N ASN A 305 0.76 3.59 -16.41
CA ASN A 305 1.70 3.39 -17.51
C ASN A 305 1.32 2.15 -18.34
N LEU A 306 1.35 2.28 -19.68
CA LEU A 306 1.07 1.19 -20.63
C LEU A 306 2.32 0.80 -21.46
N GLY A 307 3.51 0.97 -20.88
CA GLY A 307 4.81 0.64 -21.47
C GLY A 307 5.71 1.84 -21.73
N THR A 308 5.19 3.07 -21.66
CA THR A 308 6.01 4.28 -21.59
C THR A 308 6.99 4.18 -20.41
N HIS A 309 8.25 4.58 -20.63
CA HIS A 309 9.33 4.52 -19.65
C HIS A 309 9.67 3.10 -19.13
N ASP A 310 9.49 2.03 -19.93
CA ASP A 310 9.65 0.61 -19.52
C ASP A 310 8.81 0.27 -18.27
N SER A 311 7.63 0.89 -18.13
CA SER A 311 6.78 0.81 -16.95
C SER A 311 5.37 0.33 -17.28
N PHE A 312 4.82 -0.56 -16.44
CA PHE A 312 3.46 -1.09 -16.60
C PHE A 312 2.70 -1.14 -15.26
N HIS A 313 2.54 0.04 -14.65
CA HIS A 313 1.85 0.27 -13.37
C HIS A 313 1.68 1.78 -13.12
N LYS A 314 1.03 2.17 -12.04
CA LYS A 314 0.81 3.57 -11.60
C LYS A 314 1.94 4.19 -10.76
N MET A 315 2.91 3.41 -10.32
CA MET A 315 3.78 3.76 -9.19
C MET A 315 4.99 4.63 -9.59
N SER A 316 4.71 5.76 -10.24
CA SER A 316 5.68 6.71 -10.79
C SER A 316 5.10 8.11 -10.82
N GLN A 317 5.96 9.11 -11.00
CA GLN A 317 5.52 10.49 -11.12
C GLN A 317 5.13 10.91 -12.54
N TRP A 318 5.39 10.06 -13.55
CA TRP A 318 5.06 10.34 -14.96
C TRP A 318 3.63 10.84 -15.17
N ASP A 319 3.42 11.65 -16.20
CA ASP A 319 2.12 12.19 -16.58
C ASP A 319 1.08 11.09 -16.76
N SER A 320 1.43 10.01 -17.47
CA SER A 320 0.54 8.86 -17.66
C SER A 320 0.05 8.23 -16.34
N ALA A 321 0.80 8.36 -15.23
CA ALA A 321 0.45 7.83 -13.91
C ALA A 321 -0.24 8.84 -12.98
N ALA A 322 0.09 10.13 -13.11
CA ALA A 322 -0.43 11.18 -12.22
C ALA A 322 -1.60 11.96 -12.82
N HIS A 323 -1.65 12.13 -14.15
CA HIS A 323 -2.71 12.83 -14.89
C HIS A 323 -3.92 11.93 -15.06
N VAL A 324 -5.08 12.42 -14.62
CA VAL A 324 -6.31 11.64 -14.52
C VAL A 324 -7.50 12.32 -15.20
N PRO A 325 -8.50 11.54 -15.65
CA PRO A 325 -9.76 12.12 -16.08
C PRO A 325 -10.50 12.71 -14.87
N LEU A 326 -10.91 13.98 -14.98
CA LEU A 326 -11.73 14.67 -14.00
C LEU A 326 -12.83 15.48 -14.68
N GLY A 327 -14.06 15.33 -14.21
CA GLY A 327 -15.19 16.10 -14.73
C GLY A 327 -16.32 16.30 -13.74
N MET A 328 -17.17 17.27 -14.07
CA MET A 328 -18.35 17.64 -13.30
C MET A 328 -19.55 17.80 -14.23
N TRP A 329 -20.70 17.26 -13.85
CA TRP A 329 -21.94 17.40 -14.60
C TRP A 329 -23.09 17.80 -13.68
N ASN A 330 -24.01 18.61 -14.21
CA ASN A 330 -25.31 18.90 -13.60
C ASN A 330 -26.27 19.30 -14.74
N ALA A 331 -27.55 18.88 -14.66
CA ALA A 331 -28.56 19.19 -15.68
C ALA A 331 -28.76 20.71 -15.92
N LYS A 332 -28.34 21.56 -14.98
CA LYS A 332 -28.39 23.02 -15.04
C LYS A 332 -27.22 23.66 -15.80
N MET A 333 -26.24 22.89 -16.27
CA MET A 333 -25.13 23.39 -17.08
C MET A 333 -25.59 23.65 -18.52
N GLU A 334 -25.18 24.79 -19.11
CA GLU A 334 -25.63 25.23 -20.45
C GLU A 334 -24.71 24.73 -21.58
N GLY A 335 -24.03 23.61 -21.37
CA GLY A 335 -23.14 22.95 -22.34
C GLY A 335 -21.73 22.69 -21.82
N GLY A 336 -20.96 21.97 -22.63
CA GLY A 336 -19.60 21.55 -22.34
C GLY A 336 -18.61 22.70 -22.13
N LYS A 337 -17.82 22.63 -21.06
CA LYS A 337 -16.72 23.54 -20.76
C LYS A 337 -15.43 22.75 -20.54
N VAL A 338 -14.32 23.27 -21.03
CA VAL A 338 -12.99 22.73 -20.73
C VAL A 338 -12.22 23.76 -19.91
N ILE A 339 -11.64 23.31 -18.79
CA ILE A 339 -10.72 24.09 -17.97
C ILE A 339 -9.32 23.53 -18.18
N ASP A 340 -8.46 24.30 -18.85
CA ASP A 340 -7.08 23.90 -19.14
C ASP A 340 -6.11 24.20 -18.00
N LEU A 341 -6.52 24.98 -16.98
CA LEU A 341 -5.70 25.25 -15.81
C LEU A 341 -5.38 23.94 -15.07
N PRO A 342 -4.10 23.65 -14.77
CA PRO A 342 -3.73 22.53 -13.92
C PRO A 342 -4.39 22.59 -12.53
N VAL A 343 -4.98 21.48 -12.10
CA VAL A 343 -5.66 21.33 -10.80
C VAL A 343 -5.27 20.02 -10.12
N SER A 344 -5.29 20.00 -8.78
CA SER A 344 -5.02 18.78 -8.00
C SER A 344 -6.31 18.11 -7.58
N LEU A 345 -6.31 16.77 -7.51
CA LEU A 345 -7.40 16.00 -6.91
C LEU A 345 -7.63 16.36 -5.44
N HIS A 346 -6.61 16.86 -4.73
CA HIS A 346 -6.75 17.35 -3.36
C HIS A 346 -7.80 18.48 -3.22
N ASN A 347 -8.22 19.11 -4.32
CA ASN A 347 -9.30 20.10 -4.34
C ASN A 347 -10.72 19.50 -4.19
N ILE A 348 -10.89 18.19 -4.40
CA ILE A 348 -12.20 17.52 -4.40
C ILE A 348 -12.95 17.63 -3.06
N PRO A 349 -12.33 17.40 -1.89
CA PRO A 349 -13.03 17.47 -0.61
C PRO A 349 -13.65 18.85 -0.34
N LYS A 350 -12.92 19.94 -0.60
CA LYS A 350 -13.44 21.32 -0.49
C LYS A 350 -14.52 21.63 -1.53
N THR A 351 -14.37 21.09 -2.75
CA THR A 351 -15.41 21.17 -3.79
C THR A 351 -16.72 20.49 -3.34
N ILE A 352 -16.63 19.32 -2.70
CA ILE A 352 -17.79 18.59 -2.16
C ILE A 352 -18.45 19.37 -1.02
N LEU A 353 -17.68 19.93 -0.08
CA LEU A 353 -18.25 20.70 1.02
C LEU A 353 -18.92 22.00 0.53
N ASP A 354 -18.38 22.67 -0.48
CA ASP A 354 -19.05 23.81 -1.11
C ASP A 354 -20.37 23.42 -1.77
N LEU A 355 -20.41 22.30 -2.51
CA LEU A 355 -21.65 21.77 -3.08
C LEU A 355 -22.66 21.41 -1.97
N ALA A 356 -22.17 20.95 -0.82
CA ALA A 356 -22.99 20.65 0.34
C ALA A 356 -23.46 21.91 1.10
N GLY A 357 -22.84 23.08 0.87
CA GLY A 357 -23.07 24.30 1.63
C GLY A 357 -22.51 24.22 3.06
N LEU A 358 -21.43 23.47 3.26
CA LEU A 358 -20.82 23.22 4.56
C LEU A 358 -19.48 23.93 4.71
N PRO A 359 -19.10 24.37 5.93
CA PRO A 359 -17.79 24.96 6.17
C PRO A 359 -16.70 23.90 6.06
N TYR A 360 -15.49 24.32 5.68
CA TYR A 360 -14.33 23.45 5.69
C TYR A 360 -13.85 23.18 7.11
N ARG A 361 -13.18 22.05 7.29
CA ARG A 361 -12.60 21.69 8.60
C ARG A 361 -11.29 22.44 8.84
N PRO A 362 -10.95 22.78 10.10
CA PRO A 362 -9.70 23.47 10.41
C PRO A 362 -8.42 22.68 10.09
N ASP A 363 -8.48 21.35 10.14
CA ASP A 363 -7.38 20.43 9.83
C ASP A 363 -7.15 20.25 8.31
N TRP A 364 -8.07 20.73 7.47
CA TRP A 364 -7.94 20.77 6.02
C TRP A 364 -7.20 22.04 5.57
N THR A 365 -5.93 22.10 5.94
CA THR A 365 -5.08 23.25 5.66
C THR A 365 -4.77 23.41 4.17
N SER A 366 -4.99 22.37 3.36
CA SER A 366 -4.59 22.28 1.96
C SER A 366 -5.78 22.32 0.99
N GLY A 367 -5.54 22.66 -0.28
CA GLY A 367 -6.54 22.64 -1.36
C GLY A 367 -7.53 23.82 -1.39
N GLN A 368 -8.30 23.88 -2.46
CA GLN A 368 -9.36 24.87 -2.68
C GLN A 368 -10.52 24.29 -3.52
N SER A 369 -11.70 24.88 -3.45
CA SER A 369 -12.83 24.45 -4.28
C SER A 369 -12.60 24.79 -5.75
N MET A 370 -12.96 23.87 -6.66
CA MET A 370 -12.88 24.08 -8.11
C MET A 370 -14.14 24.74 -8.69
N LEU A 371 -15.22 24.88 -7.91
CA LEU A 371 -16.46 25.48 -8.40
C LEU A 371 -16.31 26.90 -8.96
N PRO A 372 -15.43 27.78 -8.43
CA PRO A 372 -15.20 29.10 -9.03
C PRO A 372 -14.64 29.04 -10.46
N LEU A 373 -13.94 27.96 -10.84
CA LEU A 373 -13.51 27.73 -12.23
C LEU A 373 -14.70 27.36 -13.13
N VAL A 374 -15.77 26.78 -12.57
CA VAL A 374 -16.99 26.44 -13.30
C VAL A 374 -17.86 27.68 -13.50
N ASP A 375 -18.22 28.36 -12.41
CA ASP A 375 -19.00 29.60 -12.42
C ASP A 375 -18.58 30.57 -11.30
N ALA A 376 -18.49 31.86 -11.60
CA ALA A 376 -17.98 32.88 -10.68
C ALA A 376 -18.87 33.10 -9.43
N SER A 377 -20.13 32.66 -9.45
CA SER A 377 -21.00 32.73 -8.26
C SER A 377 -20.48 31.90 -7.08
N PHE A 378 -19.57 30.96 -7.33
CA PHE A 378 -18.92 30.17 -6.30
C PHE A 378 -17.72 30.89 -5.64
N GLY A 379 -17.30 32.05 -6.12
CA GLY A 379 -16.22 32.85 -5.51
C GLY A 379 -15.04 33.00 -6.44
N THR A 380 -13.83 32.92 -5.89
CA THR A 380 -12.56 33.09 -6.62
C THR A 380 -11.70 31.85 -6.50
N TYR A 381 -11.06 31.45 -7.60
CA TYR A 381 -10.03 30.41 -7.61
C TYR A 381 -8.64 31.08 -7.62
N ASP A 382 -7.74 30.60 -6.77
CA ASP A 382 -6.34 31.01 -6.78
C ASP A 382 -5.56 30.20 -7.81
N ALA A 383 -5.29 30.83 -8.96
CA ALA A 383 -4.58 30.21 -10.08
C ALA A 383 -3.05 30.13 -9.89
N SER A 384 -2.52 30.61 -8.76
CA SER A 384 -1.10 30.40 -8.41
C SER A 384 -0.82 29.00 -7.86
N LYS A 385 -1.88 28.25 -7.49
CA LYS A 385 -1.72 26.91 -6.91
C LYS A 385 -1.54 25.87 -8.01
N SER A 386 -0.39 25.21 -7.95
CA SER A 386 0.07 24.22 -8.90
C SER A 386 -0.02 22.82 -8.33
N PRO A 387 -0.47 21.82 -9.10
CA PRO A 387 -0.50 20.45 -8.63
C PRO A 387 0.91 19.93 -8.31
N VAL A 388 1.05 19.42 -7.08
CA VAL A 388 2.24 18.69 -6.63
C VAL A 388 1.88 17.21 -6.55
N THR A 389 2.78 16.37 -7.06
CA THR A 389 2.68 14.92 -6.95
C THR A 389 3.87 14.38 -6.16
N SER A 390 3.64 13.38 -5.31
CA SER A 390 4.67 12.68 -4.56
C SER A 390 4.50 11.17 -4.65
N VAL A 391 5.61 10.46 -4.82
CA VAL A 391 5.65 8.99 -4.87
C VAL A 391 6.92 8.52 -4.18
N PHE A 392 6.81 7.83 -3.04
CA PHE A 392 7.96 7.24 -2.35
C PHE A 392 9.12 8.25 -2.14
N GLY A 393 8.79 9.45 -1.64
CA GLY A 393 9.77 10.50 -1.34
C GLY A 393 10.22 11.34 -2.53
N THR A 394 9.87 10.94 -3.75
CA THR A 394 10.04 11.78 -4.93
C THR A 394 8.96 12.87 -5.00
N LEU A 395 9.27 14.02 -5.58
CA LEU A 395 8.35 15.15 -5.73
C LEU A 395 8.35 15.68 -7.16
N SER A 396 7.18 16.06 -7.66
CA SER A 396 7.05 16.80 -8.90
C SER A 396 6.00 17.91 -8.79
N VAL A 397 6.14 18.95 -9.63
CA VAL A 397 5.15 20.01 -9.78
C VAL A 397 4.77 20.16 -11.25
N ARG A 398 3.47 20.22 -11.51
CA ARG A 398 2.89 20.64 -12.79
C ARG A 398 2.54 22.12 -12.68
N SER A 399 3.29 22.99 -13.34
CA SER A 399 3.08 24.44 -13.16
C SER A 399 1.71 24.89 -13.69
N ALA A 400 0.98 25.67 -12.88
CA ALA A 400 -0.23 26.38 -13.28
C ALA A 400 0.08 27.80 -13.79
N ARG A 401 1.32 28.28 -13.63
CA ARG A 401 1.75 29.60 -14.10
C ARG A 401 1.75 29.67 -15.63
N PRO A 402 1.13 30.68 -16.26
CA PRO A 402 1.02 30.75 -17.72
C PRO A 402 2.33 30.71 -18.50
N ASP A 403 3.44 31.17 -17.91
CA ASP A 403 4.78 31.18 -18.51
C ASP A 403 5.52 29.84 -18.36
N LEU A 404 5.07 28.97 -17.46
CA LEU A 404 5.70 27.69 -17.14
C LEU A 404 4.77 26.49 -17.33
N ASN A 405 3.51 26.72 -17.71
CA ASN A 405 2.46 25.71 -17.78
C ASN A 405 2.66 24.63 -18.85
N GLN A 406 3.77 24.60 -19.57
CA GLN A 406 4.15 23.46 -20.41
C GLN A 406 5.02 22.46 -19.64
N TYR A 407 5.69 22.91 -18.58
CA TYR A 407 6.68 22.12 -17.88
C TYR A 407 6.09 21.29 -16.74
N ARG A 408 6.76 20.16 -16.52
CA ARG A 408 6.69 19.38 -15.30
C ARG A 408 8.10 19.21 -14.75
N TYR A 409 8.30 19.57 -13.48
CA TYR A 409 9.59 19.49 -12.80
C TYR A 409 9.56 18.38 -11.75
N PHE A 410 10.65 17.64 -11.63
CA PHE A 410 10.82 16.48 -10.75
C PHE A 410 12.06 16.71 -9.90
N ARG A 411 11.99 16.29 -8.64
CA ARG A 411 13.09 16.28 -7.67
C ARG A 411 13.11 14.94 -6.96
N TYR A 412 14.28 14.29 -6.96
CA TYR A 412 14.48 12.95 -6.42
C TYR A 412 15.24 13.00 -5.08
N PRO A 413 15.14 11.94 -4.24
CA PRO A 413 15.77 11.92 -2.92
C PRO A 413 17.29 12.02 -2.88
N ASN A 414 17.99 11.73 -3.97
CA ASN A 414 19.45 11.90 -4.09
C ASN A 414 19.85 13.32 -4.58
N GLY A 415 18.90 14.25 -4.68
CA GLY A 415 19.10 15.61 -5.20
C GLY A 415 19.09 15.73 -6.73
N GLU A 416 18.87 14.63 -7.46
CA GLU A 416 18.70 14.66 -8.92
C GLU A 416 17.43 15.42 -9.30
N GLU A 417 17.47 16.15 -10.43
CA GLU A 417 16.39 17.04 -10.87
C GLU A 417 16.15 16.91 -12.37
N HIS A 418 14.88 16.74 -12.75
CA HIS A 418 14.48 16.59 -14.15
C HIS A 418 13.39 17.60 -14.51
N VAL A 419 13.35 18.01 -15.78
CA VAL A 419 12.26 18.83 -16.33
C VAL A 419 11.82 18.27 -17.67
N TYR A 420 10.51 18.16 -17.88
CA TYR A 420 9.91 17.68 -19.12
C TYR A 420 8.90 18.70 -19.68
N ASP A 421 8.80 18.80 -21.00
CA ASP A 421 7.81 19.64 -21.70
C ASP A 421 6.62 18.78 -22.14
N LEU A 422 5.52 18.83 -21.41
CA LEU A 422 4.34 18.00 -21.66
C LEU A 422 3.54 18.42 -22.90
N VAL A 423 3.82 19.60 -23.46
CA VAL A 423 3.11 20.10 -24.64
C VAL A 423 3.80 19.62 -25.92
N ASN A 424 5.12 19.76 -25.99
CA ASN A 424 5.91 19.39 -27.17
C ASN A 424 6.45 17.95 -27.10
N ASP A 425 6.60 17.41 -25.89
CA ASP A 425 7.08 16.04 -25.61
C ASP A 425 6.17 15.35 -24.56
N PRO A 426 4.91 15.02 -24.93
CA PRO A 426 3.95 14.42 -24.01
C PRO A 426 4.34 13.01 -23.52
N GLY A 427 5.39 12.42 -24.10
CA GLY A 427 5.94 11.15 -23.62
C GLY A 427 7.12 11.30 -22.68
N GLU A 428 7.46 12.53 -22.26
CA GLU A 428 8.50 12.82 -21.25
C GLU A 428 9.84 12.14 -21.59
N THR A 429 10.25 12.22 -22.86
CA THR A 429 11.42 11.52 -23.41
C THR A 429 12.71 12.34 -23.34
N GLU A 430 12.63 13.66 -23.25
CA GLU A 430 13.79 14.55 -23.17
C GLU A 430 13.84 15.28 -21.81
N ASN A 431 14.91 15.06 -21.04
CA ASN A 431 15.17 15.82 -19.83
C ASN A 431 15.77 17.19 -20.18
N LEU A 432 15.00 18.25 -19.95
CA LEU A 432 15.34 19.65 -20.25
C LEU A 432 15.99 20.39 -19.07
N CYS A 433 16.43 19.70 -18.02
CA CYS A 433 16.99 20.30 -16.81
C CYS A 433 18.08 21.37 -17.08
N GLU A 434 18.91 21.19 -18.11
CA GLU A 434 19.97 22.14 -18.49
C GLU A 434 19.47 23.44 -19.14
N THR A 435 18.26 23.44 -19.72
CA THR A 435 17.74 24.56 -20.53
C THR A 435 16.46 25.18 -19.97
N ALA A 436 15.75 24.46 -19.12
CA ALA A 436 14.50 24.89 -18.51
C ALA A 436 14.74 25.90 -17.37
N PRO A 437 13.73 26.73 -17.03
CA PRO A 437 13.75 27.66 -15.90
C PRO A 437 13.61 26.92 -14.55
N ILE A 438 14.63 26.13 -14.20
CA ILE A 438 14.60 25.21 -13.06
C ILE A 438 14.46 25.94 -11.72
N GLN A 439 15.02 27.15 -11.58
CA GLN A 439 14.95 27.90 -10.32
C GLN A 439 13.51 28.31 -10.01
N GLU A 440 12.79 28.79 -11.02
CA GLU A 440 11.39 29.17 -10.92
C GLU A 440 10.49 27.96 -10.67
N LEU A 441 10.74 26.84 -11.35
CA LEU A 441 10.00 25.59 -11.15
C LEU A 441 10.25 24.99 -9.75
N ARG A 442 11.49 25.05 -9.27
CA ARG A 442 11.84 24.62 -7.91
C ARG A 442 11.17 25.49 -6.85
N GLN A 443 11.18 26.81 -7.04
CA GLN A 443 10.48 27.72 -6.15
C GLN A 443 8.97 27.42 -6.12
N GLU A 444 8.37 27.17 -7.28
CA GLU A 444 6.96 26.80 -7.38
C GLU A 444 6.65 25.47 -6.67
N LEU A 445 7.54 24.47 -6.74
CA LEU A 445 7.41 23.24 -5.95
C LEU A 445 7.45 23.55 -4.45
N VAL A 446 8.41 24.36 -3.98
CA VAL A 446 8.55 24.72 -2.55
C VAL A 446 7.30 25.43 -2.03
N GLU A 447 6.78 26.40 -2.79
CA GLU A 447 5.58 27.15 -2.41
C GLU A 447 4.33 26.26 -2.35
N ASN A 448 4.14 25.37 -3.33
CA ASN A 448 2.97 24.51 -3.40
C ASN A 448 3.04 23.27 -2.51
N ALA A 449 4.23 22.77 -2.17
CA ALA A 449 4.40 21.73 -1.17
C ALA A 449 3.96 22.20 0.23
N LEU A 450 4.24 23.47 0.56
CA LEU A 450 3.84 24.05 1.85
C LEU A 450 2.31 24.07 2.00
N GLU A 451 1.58 24.32 0.90
CA GLU A 451 0.12 24.25 0.87
C GLU A 451 -0.40 22.84 1.17
N LEU A 452 0.35 21.78 0.85
CA LEU A 452 0.04 20.40 1.24
C LEU A 452 0.51 20.07 2.68
N GLY A 453 1.04 21.04 3.41
CA GLY A 453 1.62 20.82 4.73
C GLY A 453 2.94 20.05 4.67
N LEU A 454 3.76 20.29 3.65
CA LEU A 454 5.15 19.82 3.56
C LEU A 454 6.09 21.01 3.46
N ASP A 455 6.92 21.25 4.47
CA ASP A 455 7.88 22.35 4.46
C ASP A 455 9.19 21.95 3.75
N LEU A 456 9.47 22.64 2.64
CA LEU A 456 10.68 22.49 1.84
C LEU A 456 11.58 23.74 1.85
N ARG A 457 11.25 24.76 2.66
CA ARG A 457 11.89 26.08 2.57
C ARG A 457 13.29 26.12 3.18
N GLY A 458 13.59 25.18 4.07
CA GLY A 458 14.86 25.08 4.76
C GLY A 458 15.16 26.22 5.73
N TYR A 459 14.12 26.82 6.30
CA TYR A 459 14.27 27.77 7.40
C TYR A 459 14.60 27.02 8.69
N GLU A 460 15.31 27.69 9.60
CA GLU A 460 15.69 27.13 10.91
C GLU A 460 14.49 26.66 11.73
N ASN A 461 13.34 27.32 11.56
CA ASN A 461 12.08 26.92 12.18
C ASN A 461 11.07 26.56 11.07
N PRO A 462 10.45 25.37 11.11
CA PRO A 462 9.39 24.98 10.20
C PRO A 462 8.16 25.91 10.28
N GLU A 463 7.32 25.89 9.25
CA GLU A 463 6.07 26.67 9.25
C GLU A 463 5.18 26.25 10.41
N ARG A 464 4.64 27.24 11.13
CA ARG A 464 3.77 26.96 12.25
C ARG A 464 2.52 26.19 11.78
N GLY A 465 2.31 25.00 12.35
CA GLY A 465 1.16 24.15 12.03
C GLY A 465 1.37 23.24 10.81
N VAL A 466 2.60 23.20 10.29
CA VAL A 466 3.11 22.17 9.39
C VAL A 466 4.03 21.28 10.21
N ASN A 467 3.79 19.97 10.15
CA ASN A 467 4.54 18.97 10.91
C ASN A 467 5.34 18.03 9.99
N ALA A 468 5.30 18.22 8.66
CA ALA A 468 6.10 17.42 7.74
C ALA A 468 7.21 18.24 7.09
N MET A 469 8.41 17.69 7.05
CA MET A 469 9.60 18.28 6.43
C MET A 469 10.29 17.25 5.56
N MET A 470 10.90 17.69 4.45
CA MET A 470 11.62 16.79 3.56
C MET A 470 12.94 17.39 3.10
N SER A 471 14.04 16.71 3.41
CA SER A 471 15.37 17.01 2.89
C SER A 471 15.74 16.03 1.78
N LEU A 472 15.94 16.55 0.57
CA LEU A 472 16.35 15.79 -0.62
C LEU A 472 17.82 15.99 -1.00
N ASP A 473 18.46 17.04 -0.48
CA ASP A 473 19.83 17.46 -0.84
C ASP A 473 20.54 18.22 0.30
N GLY A 474 20.05 18.07 1.52
CA GLY A 474 20.52 18.80 2.70
C GLY A 474 20.07 20.25 2.78
N SER A 475 19.22 20.74 1.86
CA SER A 475 18.76 22.14 1.87
C SER A 475 17.78 22.46 3.00
N VAL A 476 17.23 21.44 3.67
CA VAL A 476 16.18 21.61 4.68
C VAL A 476 16.74 21.31 6.07
N VAL A 477 16.61 22.29 6.97
CA VAL A 477 16.83 22.07 8.40
C VAL A 477 15.64 21.26 8.93
N MET A 478 15.91 20.06 9.41
CA MET A 478 14.92 19.18 10.03
C MET A 478 15.10 19.29 11.54
N ALA A 479 14.35 20.19 12.15
CA ALA A 479 14.37 20.41 13.59
C ALA A 479 12.94 20.49 14.10
N GLY A 480 12.68 19.75 15.17
CA GLY A 480 11.40 19.74 15.85
C GLY A 480 11.49 20.35 17.24
N GLY A 481 10.33 20.35 17.88
CA GLY A 481 10.14 20.64 19.29
C GLY A 481 9.03 19.71 19.76
N ASN A 482 8.19 20.11 20.70
CA ASN A 482 7.20 19.22 21.35
C ASN A 482 5.96 18.81 20.51
N ALA A 483 6.04 18.75 19.18
CA ALA A 483 4.96 18.35 18.30
C ALA A 483 5.33 17.10 17.50
N ASP A 484 4.35 16.22 17.23
CA ASP A 484 4.56 15.02 16.40
C ASP A 484 4.89 15.40 14.94
N ASN A 485 6.14 15.20 14.53
CA ASN A 485 6.67 15.55 13.22
C ASN A 485 6.91 14.33 12.31
N ASP A 486 6.79 14.56 11.00
CA ASP A 486 7.10 13.64 9.92
C ASP A 486 8.33 14.15 9.15
N TYR A 487 9.47 13.49 9.33
CA TYR A 487 10.71 13.79 8.63
C TYR A 487 10.91 12.88 7.44
N TRP A 488 11.19 13.43 6.27
CA TRP A 488 11.57 12.68 5.09
C TRP A 488 13.01 12.98 4.77
N ALA A 489 13.87 11.97 4.87
CA ALA A 489 15.29 12.18 4.68
C ALA A 489 15.97 11.03 3.92
N TYR A 490 16.96 11.40 3.12
CA TYR A 490 17.81 10.50 2.37
C TYR A 490 19.21 10.46 2.97
N GLY A 491 19.77 9.25 3.12
CA GLY A 491 21.14 9.03 3.57
C GLY A 491 21.48 9.81 4.83
N SER A 492 22.57 10.57 4.78
CA SER A 492 23.10 11.32 5.92
C SER A 492 22.30 12.55 6.30
N ASP A 493 21.28 12.95 5.53
CA ASP A 493 20.37 14.00 5.97
C ASP A 493 19.53 13.55 7.15
N ALA A 494 19.19 12.26 7.25
CA ALA A 494 18.38 11.71 8.34
C ALA A 494 19.06 11.90 9.70
N GLU A 495 20.40 11.84 9.75
CA GLU A 495 21.18 11.98 10.99
C GLU A 495 21.33 13.44 11.43
N LYS A 496 20.88 14.40 10.60
CA LYS A 496 20.89 15.82 10.90
C LYS A 496 19.62 16.28 11.61
N ILE A 497 18.65 15.38 11.81
CA ILE A 497 17.40 15.69 12.52
C ILE A 497 17.74 16.04 13.98
N VAL A 498 17.18 17.14 14.45
CA VAL A 498 17.34 17.60 15.84
C VAL A 498 15.97 17.62 16.51
N GLU A 499 15.81 16.85 17.58
CA GLU A 499 14.60 16.77 18.39
C GLU A 499 14.88 16.96 19.88
N ASP A 500 13.88 17.50 20.59
CA ASP A 500 13.90 17.64 22.04
C ASP A 500 13.46 16.32 22.72
N ALA A 501 13.88 16.08 23.96
CA ALA A 501 13.59 14.83 24.66
C ALA A 501 12.10 14.59 24.98
N ASP A 502 11.27 15.64 24.91
CA ASP A 502 9.82 15.59 24.99
C ASP A 502 9.14 15.98 23.66
N GLY A 503 9.86 15.81 22.54
CA GLY A 503 9.53 16.23 21.18
C GLY A 503 8.17 15.74 20.64
N GLY A 504 7.64 14.65 21.18
CA GLY A 504 6.37 14.09 20.74
C GLY A 504 6.58 12.65 20.32
N ASN A 505 5.82 12.20 19.33
CA ASN A 505 6.01 10.91 18.70
C ASN A 505 6.35 11.12 17.23
N ASP A 506 7.64 11.16 16.94
CA ASP A 506 8.18 11.60 15.65
C ASP A 506 8.41 10.43 14.70
N THR A 507 8.25 10.69 13.40
CA THR A 507 8.36 9.67 12.35
C THR A 507 9.38 10.05 11.30
N LEU A 508 10.42 9.24 11.14
CA LEU A 508 11.33 9.28 10.00
C LEU A 508 10.82 8.38 8.87
N TRP A 509 10.42 9.01 7.76
CA TRP A 509 10.25 8.44 6.44
C TRP A 509 11.60 8.35 5.72
N TYR A 510 12.29 7.23 5.91
CA TYR A 510 13.62 7.02 5.36
C TYR A 510 13.58 6.64 3.88
N MET A 511 14.17 7.48 3.03
CA MET A 511 14.19 7.32 1.56
C MET A 511 15.38 6.48 1.06
N ALA A 512 15.89 5.60 1.92
CA ALA A 512 17.21 4.95 1.78
C ALA A 512 18.36 5.97 1.76
N GLY A 513 19.57 5.50 1.47
CA GLY A 513 20.77 6.32 1.32
C GLY A 513 21.60 5.83 0.15
N PRO A 514 22.89 6.18 0.08
CA PRO A 514 23.87 5.56 -0.82
C PRO A 514 24.00 4.03 -0.63
N ASP A 515 24.75 3.34 -1.48
CA ASP A 515 24.76 1.87 -1.60
C ASP A 515 25.16 1.12 -0.32
N ASP A 516 26.10 1.68 0.44
CA ASP A 516 26.69 1.12 1.65
C ASP A 516 26.27 1.88 2.92
N TYR A 517 25.24 2.71 2.83
CA TYR A 517 24.84 3.57 3.92
C TYR A 517 24.13 2.79 5.04
N VAL A 518 24.60 2.98 6.27
CA VAL A 518 23.93 2.52 7.49
C VAL A 518 23.32 3.74 8.16
N LEU A 519 22.00 3.76 8.30
CA LEU A 519 21.30 4.82 9.00
C LEU A 519 21.53 4.70 10.50
N HIS A 520 22.13 5.71 11.12
CA HIS A 520 22.09 5.88 12.56
C HIS A 520 20.90 6.78 12.94
N MET A 521 19.92 6.21 13.63
CA MET A 521 18.74 6.97 14.03
C MET A 521 19.14 8.15 14.93
N PRO A 522 18.58 9.35 14.67
CA PRO A 522 18.73 10.48 15.56
C PRO A 522 18.09 10.19 16.93
N ALA A 523 18.56 10.89 17.96
CA ALA A 523 17.92 10.82 19.28
C ALA A 523 16.49 11.36 19.20
N HIS A 524 15.58 10.84 20.04
CA HIS A 524 14.19 11.32 20.15
C HIS A 524 13.36 11.24 18.86
N VAL A 525 13.70 10.33 17.94
CA VAL A 525 12.81 9.94 16.84
C VAL A 525 12.44 8.48 17.01
N GLU A 526 11.18 8.24 17.39
CA GLU A 526 10.72 6.92 17.81
C GLU A 526 10.30 6.06 16.63
N ASN A 527 9.73 6.63 15.58
CA ASN A 527 9.17 5.84 14.49
C ASN A 527 10.06 5.93 13.26
N ILE A 528 10.30 4.79 12.61
CA ILE A 528 10.93 4.74 11.30
C ILE A 528 10.05 3.95 10.33
N ARG A 529 9.88 4.50 9.14
CA ARG A 529 9.18 3.92 8.00
C ARG A 529 10.06 4.01 6.77
N ILE A 530 10.09 2.94 5.97
CA ILE A 530 10.82 2.96 4.71
C ILE A 530 9.93 3.57 3.63
N ALA A 531 10.40 4.67 3.05
CA ALA A 531 9.69 5.46 2.06
C ALA A 531 10.12 5.12 0.62
N THR A 532 10.52 3.87 0.36
CA THR A 532 10.89 3.38 -0.98
C THR A 532 10.47 1.94 -1.17
N VAL A 533 9.81 1.63 -2.29
CA VAL A 533 9.29 0.26 -2.51
C VAL A 533 10.41 -0.73 -2.72
N VAL A 534 11.47 -0.32 -3.39
CA VAL A 534 12.61 -1.18 -3.64
C VAL A 534 13.88 -0.38 -3.49
N ALA A 535 14.74 -0.82 -2.57
CA ALA A 535 16.08 -0.28 -2.45
C ALA A 535 16.96 -0.91 -3.53
N ARG A 536 17.69 -0.07 -4.27
CA ARG A 536 18.66 -0.50 -5.27
C ARG A 536 20.01 0.11 -5.01
N ASN A 537 21.03 -0.50 -5.60
CA ASN A 537 22.31 0.17 -5.75
C ASN A 537 22.14 1.34 -6.73
N GLU A 538 22.56 2.54 -6.34
CA GLU A 538 22.61 3.73 -7.17
C GLU A 538 23.64 3.57 -8.30
N SER A 539 24.72 2.82 -8.02
CA SER A 539 25.69 2.43 -9.03
C SER A 539 25.19 1.35 -10.00
N ASP A 540 24.21 0.54 -9.57
CA ASP A 540 23.59 -0.52 -10.37
C ASP A 540 22.10 -0.67 -10.04
N GLY A 541 21.28 0.04 -10.81
CA GLY A 541 19.82 -0.04 -10.73
C GLY A 541 19.25 -1.43 -11.07
N LYS A 542 20.01 -2.51 -11.23
CA LYS A 542 19.46 -3.87 -11.41
C LYS A 542 19.58 -4.73 -10.15
N THR A 543 20.42 -4.34 -9.21
CA THR A 543 20.62 -5.08 -7.96
C THR A 543 19.86 -4.39 -6.83
N GLY A 544 19.09 -5.18 -6.10
CA GLY A 544 18.52 -4.72 -4.83
C GLY A 544 19.62 -4.54 -3.80
N LYS A 545 19.45 -3.61 -2.88
CA LYS A 545 20.30 -3.48 -1.69
C LYS A 545 19.51 -3.71 -0.42
N GLU A 546 20.25 -4.01 0.65
CA GLU A 546 19.72 -4.09 1.99
C GLU A 546 19.66 -2.69 2.60
N ILE A 547 18.61 -2.41 3.37
CA ILE A 547 18.54 -1.20 4.18
C ILE A 547 19.01 -1.54 5.59
N ALA A 548 20.10 -0.91 6.01
CA ALA A 548 20.65 -1.06 7.35
C ALA A 548 20.27 0.14 8.23
N VAL A 549 19.73 -0.14 9.42
CA VAL A 549 19.30 0.86 10.41
C VAL A 549 19.85 0.47 11.78
N VAL A 550 20.38 1.45 12.51
CA VAL A 550 20.83 1.31 13.89
C VAL A 550 20.09 2.33 14.72
N ALA A 551 19.32 1.88 15.70
CA ALA A 551 18.61 2.72 16.64
C ALA A 551 19.56 3.63 17.42
N HIS A 552 19.05 4.77 17.88
CA HIS A 552 19.77 5.55 18.87
C HIS A 552 19.82 4.74 20.19
N PRO A 553 20.95 4.68 20.91
CA PRO A 553 21.06 3.76 22.04
C PRO A 553 20.11 4.03 23.22
N ASP A 554 19.56 5.23 23.31
CA ASP A 554 18.64 5.67 24.38
C ASP A 554 17.22 5.98 23.88
N THR A 555 16.95 5.75 22.59
CA THR A 555 15.61 5.98 22.00
C THR A 555 15.11 4.66 21.44
N PRO A 556 14.18 3.98 22.13
CA PRO A 556 13.52 2.82 21.57
C PRO A 556 12.78 3.18 20.28
N ILE A 557 12.84 2.30 19.29
CA ILE A 557 12.31 2.52 17.96
C ILE A 557 11.12 1.62 17.64
N ASN A 558 10.20 2.17 16.85
CA ASN A 558 9.13 1.48 16.16
C ASN A 558 9.45 1.42 14.67
N PHE A 559 10.21 0.40 14.26
CA PHE A 559 10.50 0.11 12.88
C PHE A 559 9.33 -0.65 12.23
N GLU A 560 8.83 -0.13 11.10
CA GLU A 560 7.91 -0.86 10.24
C GLU A 560 8.25 -0.57 8.78
N THR A 561 8.24 -1.61 7.94
CA THR A 561 8.25 -1.43 6.51
C THR A 561 7.19 -2.30 5.85
N SER A 562 6.50 -1.70 4.90
CA SER A 562 5.51 -2.39 4.08
C SER A 562 6.06 -2.73 2.68
N GLU A 563 7.31 -2.33 2.44
CA GLU A 563 7.93 -2.26 1.14
C GLU A 563 8.63 -3.57 0.74
N ARG A 564 9.03 -3.67 -0.53
CA ARG A 564 9.71 -4.84 -1.11
C ARG A 564 11.22 -4.74 -0.95
N VAL A 565 11.65 -4.51 0.29
CA VAL A 565 13.04 -4.33 0.70
C VAL A 565 13.50 -5.50 1.56
N VAL A 566 14.81 -5.70 1.65
CA VAL A 566 15.44 -6.50 2.70
C VAL A 566 16.04 -5.53 3.71
N VAL A 567 15.95 -5.86 5.00
CA VAL A 567 16.31 -4.93 6.08
C VAL A 567 17.20 -5.62 7.11
N HIS A 568 18.12 -4.84 7.65
CA HIS A 568 18.88 -5.16 8.85
C HIS A 568 18.68 -4.02 9.84
N VAL A 569 18.08 -4.33 11.00
CA VAL A 569 17.78 -3.35 12.03
C VAL A 569 18.40 -3.77 13.35
N THR A 570 19.17 -2.87 13.94
CA THR A 570 19.72 -3.00 15.29
C THR A 570 18.98 -2.06 16.22
N GLY A 571 18.44 -2.59 17.30
CA GLY A 571 17.68 -1.89 18.33
C GLY A 571 18.56 -1.15 19.32
N SER A 572 17.86 -0.55 20.28
CA SER A 572 18.36 0.33 21.33
C SER A 572 18.69 -0.47 22.60
N ARG A 573 18.64 0.20 23.76
CA ARG A 573 18.72 -0.44 25.08
C ARG A 573 17.38 -0.52 25.81
N GLY A 574 16.29 -0.11 25.16
CA GLY A 574 14.93 -0.23 25.70
C GLY A 574 14.02 -0.94 24.71
N ASP A 575 12.77 -1.14 25.11
CA ASP A 575 11.78 -1.96 24.41
C ASP A 575 11.50 -1.49 22.97
N ASP A 576 12.07 -2.17 21.99
CA ASP A 576 11.94 -1.87 20.56
C ASP A 576 10.84 -2.69 19.88
N VAL A 577 10.25 -2.12 18.82
CA VAL A 577 9.29 -2.81 17.96
C VAL A 577 9.83 -2.83 16.54
N MET A 578 10.08 -4.01 16.00
CA MET A 578 10.59 -4.20 14.65
C MET A 578 9.67 -5.10 13.83
N ILE A 579 8.98 -4.51 12.87
CA ILE A 579 8.05 -5.18 11.97
C ILE A 579 8.65 -5.23 10.56
N GLY A 580 9.01 -6.43 10.14
CA GLY A 580 9.68 -6.70 8.88
C GLY A 580 8.81 -6.53 7.63
N PRO A 581 9.43 -6.52 6.46
CA PRO A 581 8.77 -6.32 5.18
C PRO A 581 7.77 -7.43 4.86
N LYS A 582 6.67 -7.05 4.21
CA LYS A 582 5.71 -8.00 3.62
C LYS A 582 6.32 -8.80 2.47
N TYR A 583 7.37 -8.26 1.84
CA TYR A 583 8.00 -8.82 0.65
C TYR A 583 9.53 -8.78 0.73
N GLY A 584 10.12 -9.29 1.80
CA GLY A 584 11.57 -9.47 1.90
C GLY A 584 11.96 -10.25 3.15
N GLY A 585 13.26 -10.53 3.28
CA GLY A 585 13.85 -11.00 4.54
C GLY A 585 14.09 -9.86 5.51
N ALA A 586 14.33 -10.20 6.78
CA ALA A 586 14.69 -9.24 7.82
C ALA A 586 15.72 -9.86 8.76
N GLU A 587 16.75 -9.11 9.08
CA GLU A 587 17.66 -9.36 10.19
C GLU A 587 17.41 -8.33 11.29
N PHE A 588 16.98 -8.77 12.48
CA PHE A 588 16.66 -7.89 13.60
C PHE A 588 17.46 -8.28 14.83
N HIS A 589 18.07 -7.29 15.47
CA HIS A 589 18.75 -7.41 16.76
C HIS A 589 18.02 -6.50 17.75
N GLY A 590 17.24 -7.03 18.68
CA GLY A 590 16.48 -6.26 19.68
C GLY A 590 17.41 -5.49 20.61
N GLY A 591 18.39 -6.18 21.19
CA GLY A 591 19.42 -5.57 22.03
C GLY A 591 19.09 -5.76 23.50
N ALA A 592 18.79 -4.68 24.23
CA ALA A 592 18.31 -4.79 25.59
C ALA A 592 16.92 -4.17 25.70
N GLY A 593 16.08 -4.68 26.59
CA GLY A 593 14.67 -4.29 26.65
C GLY A 593 13.79 -5.50 26.41
N ASN A 594 12.47 -5.33 26.49
CA ASN A 594 11.51 -6.35 26.08
C ASN A 594 11.06 -6.04 24.64
N ASP A 595 11.70 -6.68 23.68
CA ASP A 595 11.57 -6.32 22.27
C ASP A 595 10.49 -7.14 21.56
N LEU A 596 9.90 -6.55 20.52
CA LEU A 596 8.93 -7.21 19.64
C LEU A 596 9.48 -7.30 18.21
N LEU A 597 9.89 -8.51 17.80
CA LEU A 597 10.46 -8.77 16.48
C LEU A 597 9.49 -9.60 15.64
N VAL A 598 8.99 -9.05 14.53
CA VAL A 598 7.89 -9.67 13.76
C VAL A 598 8.22 -9.75 12.28
N ALA A 599 8.23 -10.96 11.72
CA ALA A 599 8.23 -11.20 10.29
C ALA A 599 6.81 -11.06 9.73
N LYS A 600 6.63 -10.20 8.72
CA LYS A 600 5.34 -10.08 8.00
C LYS A 600 5.29 -10.83 6.69
N SER A 601 6.44 -11.27 6.16
CA SER A 601 6.45 -11.99 4.89
C SER A 601 5.81 -13.36 5.03
N GLY A 602 4.79 -13.61 4.21
CA GLY A 602 4.19 -14.94 4.08
C GLY A 602 4.94 -15.87 3.12
N ARG A 603 6.03 -15.42 2.48
CA ARG A 603 6.68 -16.15 1.39
C ARG A 603 7.77 -17.09 1.93
N LYS A 604 7.59 -18.40 1.74
CA LYS A 604 8.53 -19.47 2.15
C LYS A 604 10.00 -19.33 1.70
N LYS A 605 10.28 -18.46 0.72
CA LYS A 605 11.65 -18.23 0.21
C LYS A 605 12.39 -17.16 1.00
N ASP A 606 11.66 -16.27 1.67
CA ASP A 606 12.25 -15.22 2.48
C ASP A 606 12.81 -15.86 3.76
N ARG A 607 13.79 -15.18 4.35
CA ARG A 607 14.54 -15.67 5.51
C ARG A 607 14.57 -14.56 6.54
N HIS A 608 14.33 -14.93 7.78
CA HIS A 608 14.34 -14.02 8.90
C HIS A 608 15.37 -14.47 9.93
N GLN A 609 16.16 -13.53 10.44
CA GLN A 609 17.15 -13.76 11.50
C GLN A 609 16.85 -12.79 12.63
N PHE A 610 16.25 -13.28 13.72
CA PHE A 610 15.86 -12.45 14.85
C PHE A 610 16.65 -12.85 16.10
N PHE A 611 17.23 -11.85 16.74
CA PHE A 611 17.97 -11.96 17.99
C PHE A 611 17.30 -11.02 18.99
N GLY A 612 16.64 -11.55 20.02
CA GLY A 612 15.99 -10.77 21.08
C GLY A 612 17.05 -10.02 21.88
N GLY A 613 17.91 -10.77 22.57
CA GLY A 613 19.04 -10.21 23.28
C GLY A 613 18.83 -10.34 24.78
N SER A 614 18.65 -9.23 25.50
CA SER A 614 18.41 -9.28 26.94
C SER A 614 17.11 -8.61 27.35
N GLY A 615 16.26 -9.34 28.04
CA GLY A 615 14.92 -8.93 28.46
C GLY A 615 13.91 -10.00 28.07
N ASN A 616 12.61 -9.74 28.22
CA ASN A 616 11.58 -10.74 27.87
C ASN A 616 11.05 -10.43 26.48
N ASP A 617 11.66 -11.03 25.47
CA ASP A 617 11.43 -10.68 24.08
C ASP A 617 10.28 -11.50 23.47
N THR A 618 9.65 -10.94 22.44
CA THR A 618 8.66 -11.64 21.63
C THR A 618 9.13 -11.72 20.19
N LEU A 619 9.50 -12.91 19.74
CA LEU A 619 9.95 -13.18 18.38
C LEU A 619 8.85 -13.92 17.62
N ILE A 620 8.44 -13.38 16.48
CA ILE A 620 7.44 -14.00 15.58
C ILE A 620 8.06 -14.18 14.20
N GLY A 621 8.54 -15.39 13.93
CA GLY A 621 9.05 -15.84 12.64
C GLY A 621 7.98 -15.85 11.54
N GLY A 622 8.46 -15.98 10.31
CA GLY A 622 7.65 -16.01 9.10
C GLY A 622 7.34 -17.42 8.66
N ASN A 623 6.99 -17.57 7.39
CA ASN A 623 6.97 -18.89 6.77
C ASN A 623 8.34 -19.15 6.12
N GLY A 624 8.87 -20.37 6.25
CA GLY A 624 10.05 -20.78 5.51
C GLY A 624 11.12 -21.36 6.40
N ARG A 625 12.29 -20.72 6.43
CA ARG A 625 13.42 -21.17 7.23
C ARG A 625 14.00 -19.98 7.95
N ASP A 626 13.69 -19.85 9.22
CA ASP A 626 14.08 -18.70 10.01
C ASP A 626 15.07 -19.11 11.11
N TYR A 627 15.86 -18.15 11.57
CA TYR A 627 16.72 -18.28 12.73
C TYR A 627 16.19 -17.34 13.80
N LEU A 628 15.76 -17.89 14.94
CA LEU A 628 15.17 -17.13 16.04
C LEU A 628 15.96 -17.43 17.31
N ASP A 629 16.47 -16.41 17.99
CA ASP A 629 17.23 -16.53 19.24
C ASP A 629 16.68 -15.54 20.27
N GLY A 630 16.06 -16.05 21.33
CA GLY A 630 15.53 -15.22 22.43
C GLY A 630 16.63 -14.53 23.23
N GLY A 631 17.76 -15.21 23.45
CA GLY A 631 18.86 -14.68 24.23
C GLY A 631 18.70 -14.93 25.73
N THR A 632 18.50 -13.88 26.54
CA THR A 632 18.39 -14.01 28.00
C THR A 632 17.13 -13.32 28.50
N GLY A 633 16.37 -13.99 29.35
CA GLY A 633 15.09 -13.50 29.86
C GLY A 633 14.00 -14.56 29.67
N ASN A 634 12.74 -14.21 29.82
CA ASN A 634 11.64 -15.16 29.59
C ASN A 634 10.98 -14.83 28.25
N ASP A 635 11.41 -15.52 27.20
CA ASP A 635 11.09 -15.14 25.84
C ASP A 635 9.85 -15.87 25.33
N VAL A 636 9.11 -15.23 24.42
CA VAL A 636 8.00 -15.83 23.68
C VAL A 636 8.40 -15.94 22.22
N ILE A 637 8.65 -17.16 21.76
CA ILE A 637 9.10 -17.42 20.38
C ILE A 637 8.02 -18.16 19.61
N ARG A 638 7.64 -17.61 18.46
CA ARG A 638 6.72 -18.24 17.50
C ARG A 638 7.44 -18.47 16.18
N GLY A 639 7.77 -19.72 15.87
CA GLY A 639 8.58 -20.09 14.70
C GLY A 639 7.91 -19.91 13.34
N GLY A 640 6.58 -19.95 13.29
CA GLY A 640 5.82 -19.94 12.04
C GLY A 640 5.80 -21.31 11.35
N HIS A 641 5.48 -21.37 10.05
CA HIS A 641 5.47 -22.65 9.32
C HIS A 641 6.79 -22.85 8.57
N GLY A 642 7.35 -24.05 8.61
CA GLY A 642 8.53 -24.44 7.84
C GLY A 642 9.62 -25.06 8.70
N GLN A 643 10.87 -24.91 8.30
CA GLN A 643 12.01 -25.53 8.99
C GLN A 643 12.87 -24.43 9.58
N SER A 644 12.66 -24.11 10.85
CA SER A 644 13.36 -23.04 11.53
C SER A 644 14.41 -23.58 12.50
N THR A 645 15.38 -22.74 12.84
CA THR A 645 16.29 -22.96 13.97
C THR A 645 15.89 -22.00 15.07
N ILE A 646 15.49 -22.53 16.23
CA ILE A 646 14.93 -21.76 17.33
C ILE A 646 15.76 -21.97 18.59
N HIS A 647 16.25 -20.90 19.18
CA HIS A 647 16.95 -20.89 20.46
C HIS A 647 16.12 -20.11 21.48
N GLY A 648 15.62 -20.79 22.51
CA GLY A 648 14.96 -20.15 23.66
C GLY A 648 15.92 -19.24 24.41
N GLY A 649 17.12 -19.76 24.68
CA GLY A 649 18.13 -19.01 25.42
C GLY A 649 18.06 -19.32 26.92
N ALA A 650 18.52 -18.39 27.75
CA ALA A 650 18.53 -18.57 29.20
C ALA A 650 17.33 -17.89 29.86
N GLY A 651 16.47 -18.69 30.49
CA GLY A 651 15.35 -18.21 31.29
C GLY A 651 14.15 -19.15 31.20
N ASN A 652 12.93 -18.63 31.24
CA ASN A 652 11.72 -19.46 31.22
C ASN A 652 10.93 -19.17 29.94
N ASP A 653 11.29 -19.87 28.88
CA ASP A 653 10.85 -19.53 27.53
C ASP A 653 9.59 -20.29 27.11
N GLU A 654 8.77 -19.63 26.31
CA GLU A 654 7.57 -20.19 25.69
C GLU A 654 7.78 -20.26 24.17
N ILE A 655 8.03 -21.46 23.67
CA ILE A 655 8.31 -21.72 22.26
C ILE A 655 7.10 -22.41 21.62
N HIS A 656 6.55 -21.79 20.58
CA HIS A 656 5.52 -22.36 19.72
C HIS A 656 6.02 -22.43 18.29
N ASP A 657 6.12 -23.63 17.73
CA ASP A 657 6.49 -23.82 16.34
C ASP A 657 5.34 -24.44 15.53
N GLY A 658 5.22 -24.01 14.28
CA GLY A 658 4.17 -24.49 13.38
C GLY A 658 4.51 -25.81 12.72
N GLU A 659 3.85 -26.10 11.59
CA GLU A 659 4.17 -27.28 10.80
C GLU A 659 5.51 -27.15 10.07
N GLY A 660 6.30 -28.22 10.07
CA GLY A 660 7.59 -28.39 9.40
C GLY A 660 8.65 -28.91 10.38
N GLY A 661 9.70 -29.57 9.89
CA GLY A 661 10.73 -30.13 10.77
C GLY A 661 11.77 -29.09 11.16
N SER A 662 11.72 -28.64 12.42
CA SER A 662 12.57 -27.58 12.97
C SER A 662 13.64 -28.12 13.93
N GLU A 663 14.67 -27.32 14.18
CA GLU A 663 15.66 -27.56 15.22
C GLU A 663 15.42 -26.58 16.38
N ILE A 664 15.06 -27.09 17.55
CA ILE A 664 14.62 -26.30 18.71
C ILE A 664 15.56 -26.52 19.88
N PHE A 665 16.16 -25.47 20.42
CA PHE A 665 17.02 -25.48 21.59
C PHE A 665 16.30 -24.75 22.73
N THR A 666 15.96 -25.45 23.80
CA THR A 666 15.23 -24.83 24.93
C THR A 666 16.12 -23.95 25.79
N GLY A 667 17.44 -24.20 25.79
CA GLY A 667 18.37 -23.60 26.76
C GLY A 667 18.05 -23.93 28.22
N PRO A 668 18.76 -23.32 29.18
CA PRO A 668 18.56 -23.58 30.61
C PRO A 668 17.35 -22.83 31.19
N GLY A 669 16.63 -23.47 32.10
CA GLY A 669 15.58 -22.83 32.91
C GLY A 669 14.24 -23.57 32.83
N ARG A 670 13.11 -22.87 32.93
CA ARG A 670 11.77 -23.49 32.91
C ARG A 670 11.04 -23.22 31.61
N ASN A 671 11.23 -24.09 30.63
CA ASN A 671 10.74 -23.84 29.28
C ASN A 671 9.50 -24.66 28.94
N THR A 672 8.68 -24.12 28.04
CA THR A 672 7.56 -24.83 27.42
C THR A 672 7.75 -24.83 25.91
N VAL A 673 7.64 -25.99 25.28
CA VAL A 673 7.70 -26.15 23.82
C VAL A 673 6.42 -26.80 23.33
N HIS A 674 5.79 -26.17 22.35
CA HIS A 674 4.68 -26.71 21.57
C HIS A 674 5.05 -26.71 20.09
N SER A 675 5.14 -27.88 19.46
CA SER A 675 5.24 -27.99 17.99
C SER A 675 4.01 -28.68 17.40
N GLU A 676 3.58 -28.28 16.20
CA GLU A 676 2.36 -28.81 15.58
C GLU A 676 2.59 -30.09 14.76
N GLY A 677 3.68 -30.19 13.97
CA GLY A 677 4.06 -31.43 13.30
C GLY A 677 5.22 -31.28 12.32
N GLY A 678 6.00 -32.34 12.11
CA GLY A 678 7.25 -32.31 11.37
C GLY A 678 8.27 -33.28 11.97
N ASP A 679 9.35 -33.51 11.23
CA ASP A 679 10.50 -34.26 11.76
C ASP A 679 11.40 -33.30 12.56
N ASP A 680 10.98 -33.00 13.79
CA ASP A 680 11.65 -32.05 14.68
C ASP A 680 12.89 -32.64 15.37
N VAL A 681 13.89 -31.81 15.61
CA VAL A 681 15.02 -32.10 16.51
C VAL A 681 14.98 -31.12 17.68
N ILE A 682 14.71 -31.62 18.89
CA ILE A 682 14.56 -30.78 20.09
C ILE A 682 15.72 -31.05 21.05
N HIS A 683 16.59 -30.06 21.21
CA HIS A 683 17.67 -30.01 22.19
C HIS A 683 17.15 -29.42 23.51
N ILE A 684 17.00 -30.29 24.51
CA ILE A 684 16.40 -29.97 25.80
C ILE A 684 17.51 -29.72 26.83
N GLY A 685 17.69 -28.46 27.19
CA GLY A 685 18.68 -28.01 28.16
C GLY A 685 18.31 -28.33 29.61
N ASN A 686 19.21 -27.98 30.53
CA ASN A 686 19.03 -28.15 31.97
C ASN A 686 17.84 -27.35 32.52
N GLY A 687 17.31 -27.74 33.69
CA GLY A 687 16.17 -27.06 34.32
C GLY A 687 14.87 -27.86 34.23
N HIS A 688 13.71 -27.22 34.07
CA HIS A 688 12.41 -27.87 34.03
C HIS A 688 11.66 -27.60 32.72
N ASN A 689 11.62 -28.60 31.83
CA ASN A 689 11.05 -28.43 30.49
C ASN A 689 9.71 -29.17 30.36
N GLN A 690 8.74 -28.54 29.71
CA GLN A 690 7.48 -29.16 29.30
C GLN A 690 7.39 -29.15 27.78
N ILE A 691 7.37 -30.34 27.17
CA ILE A 691 7.42 -30.51 25.73
C ILE A 691 6.14 -31.19 25.25
N ARG A 692 5.48 -30.58 24.28
CA ARG A 692 4.37 -31.17 23.53
C ARG A 692 4.69 -31.08 22.04
N ALA A 693 5.15 -32.19 21.48
CA ALA A 693 5.50 -32.24 20.06
C ALA A 693 4.32 -32.73 19.21
N GLY A 694 4.37 -32.39 17.92
CA GLY A 694 3.38 -32.71 16.92
C GLY A 694 3.49 -34.11 16.32
N ASP A 695 2.75 -34.35 15.23
CA ASP A 695 2.92 -35.55 14.39
C ASP A 695 4.32 -35.55 13.73
N GLY A 696 4.95 -36.71 13.51
CA GLY A 696 6.24 -36.82 12.80
C GLY A 696 7.33 -37.58 13.56
N HIS A 697 8.52 -37.70 12.96
CA HIS A 697 9.67 -38.33 13.58
C HIS A 697 10.45 -37.31 14.42
N VAL A 698 10.13 -37.23 15.71
CA VAL A 698 10.75 -36.25 16.62
C VAL A 698 11.94 -36.87 17.35
N LYS A 699 13.12 -36.27 17.19
CA LYS A 699 14.32 -36.62 17.97
C LYS A 699 14.50 -35.61 19.10
N MET A 700 14.52 -36.07 20.35
CA MET A 700 14.74 -35.23 21.52
C MET A 700 16.10 -35.56 22.17
N ILE A 701 17.03 -34.60 22.13
CA ILE A 701 18.36 -34.72 22.73
C ILE A 701 18.29 -34.05 24.11
N VAL A 702 18.41 -34.84 25.19
CA VAL A 702 18.14 -34.34 26.55
C VAL A 702 19.44 -34.22 27.33
N GLU A 703 19.76 -33.02 27.83
CA GLU A 703 20.91 -32.82 28.69
C GLU A 703 20.73 -33.46 30.08
N TYR A 704 21.85 -33.89 30.67
CA TYR A 704 21.86 -34.39 32.04
C TYR A 704 21.84 -33.22 33.04
N GLY A 705 20.84 -33.17 33.91
CA GLY A 705 20.76 -32.16 34.98
C GLY A 705 19.37 -31.56 35.22
N GLY A 706 18.34 -32.00 34.50
CA GLY A 706 16.99 -31.40 34.57
C GLY A 706 15.82 -32.36 34.79
N ILE A 707 14.63 -31.78 34.83
CA ILE A 707 13.33 -32.45 34.81
C ILE A 707 12.68 -32.14 33.47
N THR A 708 12.32 -33.15 32.69
CA THR A 708 11.64 -32.97 31.40
C THR A 708 10.33 -33.74 31.42
N GLU A 709 9.22 -33.07 31.16
CA GLU A 709 7.92 -33.69 30.93
C GLU A 709 7.60 -33.66 29.43
N ILE A 710 7.42 -34.82 28.82
CA ILE A 710 7.01 -34.97 27.43
C ILE A 710 5.55 -35.44 27.41
N GLN A 711 4.68 -34.59 26.89
CA GLN A 711 3.25 -34.84 26.75
C GLN A 711 2.94 -35.45 25.39
N ASP A 712 1.85 -36.21 25.32
CA ASP A 712 1.35 -36.88 24.12
C ASP A 712 2.40 -37.77 23.40
N TRP A 713 3.20 -38.52 24.17
CA TRP A 713 4.23 -39.43 23.65
C TRP A 713 3.71 -40.37 22.55
N ARG A 714 4.50 -40.49 21.48
CA ARG A 714 4.21 -41.31 20.29
C ARG A 714 5.33 -42.32 19.98
N PRO A 715 5.00 -43.44 19.31
CA PRO A 715 5.99 -44.44 18.91
C PRO A 715 7.06 -43.95 17.94
N ASP A 716 6.84 -42.83 17.24
CA ASP A 716 7.79 -42.26 16.28
C ASP A 716 8.80 -41.29 16.92
N TYR A 717 8.66 -41.02 18.22
CA TYR A 717 9.59 -40.18 18.98
C TYR A 717 10.79 -40.97 19.48
N ARG A 718 11.93 -40.30 19.56
CA ARG A 718 13.18 -40.89 20.04
C ARG A 718 13.91 -39.97 21.00
N LEU A 719 14.48 -40.53 22.05
CA LEU A 719 15.34 -39.85 23.01
C LEU A 719 16.81 -40.15 22.70
N ASP A 720 17.63 -39.12 22.64
CA ASP A 720 19.09 -39.23 22.60
C ASP A 720 19.63 -38.78 23.95
N LEU A 721 20.14 -39.75 24.70
CA LEU A 721 20.73 -39.56 26.03
C LEU A 721 22.23 -39.87 26.01
N SER A 722 22.89 -39.80 24.84
CA SER A 722 24.29 -40.19 24.70
C SER A 722 25.25 -39.34 25.55
N SER A 723 24.81 -38.15 25.97
CA SER A 723 25.54 -37.24 26.86
C SER A 723 25.40 -37.57 28.35
N TRP A 724 24.50 -38.49 28.72
CA TRP A 724 24.28 -38.86 30.12
C TRP A 724 25.43 -39.71 30.64
N PRO A 725 25.82 -39.56 31.92
CA PRO A 725 26.98 -40.26 32.46
C PRO A 725 26.78 -41.79 32.57
N ASN A 726 25.53 -42.26 32.63
CA ASN A 726 25.15 -43.67 32.68
C ASN A 726 23.73 -43.86 32.07
N SER A 727 23.31 -45.12 31.89
CA SER A 727 21.93 -45.44 31.51
C SER A 727 20.94 -45.13 32.64
N PRO A 728 19.76 -44.55 32.35
CA PRO A 728 18.73 -44.29 33.36
C PRO A 728 17.97 -45.56 33.75
N GLU A 729 17.37 -45.53 34.95
CA GLU A 729 16.38 -46.51 35.40
C GLU A 729 15.00 -46.15 34.82
N LEU A 730 14.28 -47.14 34.28
CA LEU A 730 12.92 -46.97 33.76
C LEU A 730 11.89 -47.45 34.80
N HIS A 731 11.01 -46.54 35.21
CA HIS A 731 9.95 -46.79 36.18
C HIS A 731 8.58 -46.59 35.52
N MET A 732 7.82 -47.68 35.35
CA MET A 732 6.44 -47.61 34.89
C MET A 732 5.52 -47.15 36.01
N HIS A 733 4.90 -45.97 35.86
CA HIS A 733 3.95 -45.43 36.84
C HIS A 733 2.51 -45.83 36.52
N SER A 734 2.13 -45.85 35.23
CA SER A 734 0.84 -46.34 34.75
C SER A 734 0.91 -46.74 33.27
N ASP A 735 -0.18 -47.26 32.71
CA ASP A 735 -0.31 -47.53 31.26
C ASP A 735 -0.21 -46.25 30.39
N ARG A 736 -0.19 -45.05 31.00
CA ARG A 736 -0.12 -43.75 30.33
C ARG A 736 1.04 -42.86 30.80
N GLU A 737 1.86 -43.34 31.73
CA GLU A 737 2.99 -42.56 32.25
C GLU A 737 4.19 -43.47 32.60
N VAL A 738 5.36 -43.15 32.05
CA VAL A 738 6.64 -43.79 32.38
C VAL A 738 7.66 -42.72 32.75
N MET A 739 8.50 -43.03 33.73
CA MET A 739 9.55 -42.14 34.21
C MET A 739 10.93 -42.77 33.97
N LEU A 740 11.83 -42.05 33.32
CA LEU A 740 13.24 -42.38 33.26
C LEU A 740 13.97 -41.53 34.28
N LYS A 741 14.83 -42.15 35.11
CA LYS A 741 15.52 -41.46 36.18
C LYS A 741 17.01 -41.83 36.25
N LEU A 742 17.86 -40.81 36.37
CA LEU A 742 19.27 -40.98 36.70
C LEU A 742 19.68 -39.90 37.71
N GLY A 743 19.90 -40.28 38.96
CA GLY A 743 20.18 -39.34 40.03
C GLY A 743 19.01 -38.37 40.26
N LEU A 744 19.26 -37.07 40.03
CA LEU A 744 18.25 -36.02 40.09
C LEU A 744 17.58 -35.74 38.75
N SER A 745 18.15 -36.23 37.64
CA SER A 745 17.58 -36.05 36.32
C SER A 745 16.40 -36.98 36.10
N THR A 746 15.30 -36.41 35.62
CA THR A 746 14.04 -37.11 35.45
C THR A 746 13.42 -36.76 34.11
N ILE A 747 13.03 -37.76 33.32
CA ILE A 747 12.20 -37.59 32.13
C ILE A 747 10.88 -38.31 32.38
N VAL A 748 9.76 -37.59 32.28
CA VAL A 748 8.41 -38.16 32.41
C VAL A 748 7.77 -38.16 31.03
N LEU A 749 7.46 -39.35 30.51
CA LEU A 749 6.73 -39.52 29.26
C LEU A 749 5.27 -39.81 29.57
N LYS A 750 4.36 -38.97 29.07
CA LYS A 750 2.91 -39.14 29.20
C LYS A 750 2.30 -39.40 27.83
N GLY A 751 1.50 -40.45 27.67
CA GLY A 751 0.87 -40.79 26.38
C GLY A 751 0.79 -42.28 26.11
N ALA A 752 1.06 -42.69 24.87
CA ALA A 752 1.02 -44.10 24.44
C ALA A 752 2.30 -44.85 24.87
N VAL A 753 2.44 -45.08 26.18
CA VAL A 753 3.68 -45.61 26.79
C VAL A 753 3.59 -47.05 27.28
N LYS A 754 2.47 -47.73 27.02
CA LYS A 754 2.23 -49.10 27.49
C LYS A 754 3.21 -50.08 26.86
N GLY A 755 4.03 -50.71 27.69
CA GLY A 755 4.95 -51.77 27.26
C GLY A 755 6.25 -51.27 26.63
N LEU A 756 6.55 -49.96 26.70
CA LEU A 756 7.79 -49.39 26.18
C LEU A 756 9.02 -50.00 26.86
N ALA A 757 9.99 -50.39 26.04
CA ALA A 757 11.33 -50.76 26.49
C ALA A 757 12.36 -49.67 26.14
N LEU A 758 13.49 -49.63 26.87
CA LEU A 758 14.53 -48.61 26.70
C LEU A 758 15.13 -48.61 25.27
N ASP A 759 15.30 -49.79 24.68
CA ASP A 759 15.81 -49.97 23.31
C ASP A 759 14.84 -49.51 22.21
N GLU A 760 13.56 -49.32 22.54
CA GLU A 760 12.54 -48.81 21.60
C GLU A 760 12.47 -47.28 21.60
N ILE A 761 12.90 -46.64 22.70
CA ILE A 761 12.82 -45.18 22.88
C ILE A 761 14.17 -44.47 22.70
N LEU A 762 15.29 -45.16 22.92
CA LEU A 762 16.63 -44.58 22.77
C LEU A 762 17.16 -44.77 21.34
N VAL A 763 18.00 -43.82 20.88
CA VAL A 763 18.74 -43.91 19.61
C VAL A 763 20.24 -43.95 19.86
#